data_AF-A0A7S1C1G7-F1
#
_entry.id   AF-A0A7S1C1G7-F1
#
_cell.length_a   1.000
_cell.length_b   1.000
_cell.length_c   1.000
_cell.angle_alpha   90.00
_cell.angle_beta   90.00
_cell.angle_gamma   90.00
#
_symmetry.space_group_name_H-M   'P 1'
#
loop_
_entity.id
_entity.type
_entity.pdbx_description
1 polymer ?
#
loop_
_entity_poly.entity_id
_entity_poly.type
_entity_poly.pdbx_seq_one_letter_code
_entity_poly.pdbx_strand_id
1 'polypeptide(L)'
;MASYEDKQQTAILIPPLRQGRFNLTVSSVGGISITQAVTARENKEGLYDWKFFNAIINPSSDTSGVMLKVLHDKSSMRKLLGISKLVSKEYGTLAEHILVQAWRAKEILDQEGVSDPGHVIPCYKMARLVSLFLSGDVKEVENILPVIQRVTEGNGLDVTRVKDLLQKYIDPNLYEEHSPEIDRAIRWCSVLLGPMAAPQPYVEANYPLSQIPKYAKLFKSILSAKELYGTLNEKRQLPLDVVFSNKVSRLAPYMSFCQVEYILTHRNRFDWQAVDLRRLRYVYSVKKKVLDINESYGGLSFLPQSFFMSVFVGEATRASLRARVPKDNKESVPGQIKRSTSTIGLLRNRLGNLGEWNEMTFKNKTESNMLSPAQIAMIRSQQKRSVVNTDKSNVPSFTEDDAASYELGDSLLGPCDVAILLQAGLTSSLKSSTVVQLNQRMLIDLIASQPNSFAVAVLAEIGTPGGDGSPRSLASALMALLELDQSSFIPENQLNMHSLLEKWLQGYKMPRREDYLAGGRWARQSYYDAIFLVAEQILADAEVYFALKNHIQHVRHSTESDDIPQPKELQISRIIESNNDQGVTAEYKESKVMKAVGLAKQRILEADEAGQEAIKELREGESTKWKGERGKACQRAIEFYFKAFDACSKLLDVDKLAFQLDWFKDFWRRNYDALMVKSLYDNVDSNIDHVREWLDLLKKGGEGLSSDPQYFQKSDKHEQDILDEIINAIFFDEKERTFIQADPLVRLLISNPPGLYDFTIISAMGVITEGEKGEELAAAFERLKEKRGVEVIRANTGTARSLEYNAGKIEEAIQLALSKEKKPYGLLGYSQGCANSLTAESMLISGTPLQQEYSKYLVCRQLLFSAANGSMHGVALNIKIPKLIVMCEEAFKYHQGYFSRACIRFVLEALNDMMDSSAFQKFLGGAQSLLPEGCCTFWREAQNKIDVPTCVLRGVLEHHTTPESLEMVSHLLTKQSGSELHDSQVHVYDAVGHPKYLKNRNRDVMLSCDMGGSIQRTHHWSPLEEEVEYVSTTKDKTNFVFHCAKDRHIFPWVDVNARFGVIKYVSDSIGEGEKK
;
A
#
# COMPACT_ATOMS: atom_id res chain seq x y z
N MET A 1 -62.09 -34.75 10.84
CA MET A 1 -60.79 -35.42 10.60
C MET A 1 -60.05 -34.59 9.56
N ALA A 2 -59.20 -33.67 10.02
CA ALA A 2 -58.27 -32.92 9.16
C ALA A 2 -57.05 -33.81 8.92
N SER A 3 -56.70 -34.06 7.65
CA SER A 3 -55.58 -34.93 7.30
C SER A 3 -54.27 -34.34 7.79
N TYR A 4 -53.40 -35.24 8.26
CA TYR A 4 -52.04 -34.96 8.68
C TYR A 4 -51.29 -34.07 7.68
N GLU A 5 -50.56 -33.12 8.26
CA GLU A 5 -49.71 -32.10 7.64
C GLU A 5 -48.92 -32.59 6.41
N ASP A 6 -49.07 -31.87 5.31
CA ASP A 6 -48.30 -31.99 4.08
C ASP A 6 -46.86 -31.51 4.32
N LYS A 7 -46.07 -32.30 5.07
CA LYS A 7 -44.68 -31.97 5.42
C LYS A 7 -43.80 -32.19 4.21
N GLN A 8 -43.47 -31.11 3.51
CA GLN A 8 -42.39 -31.13 2.53
C GLN A 8 -41.05 -31.36 3.24
N GLN A 9 -40.37 -32.46 2.91
CA GLN A 9 -39.05 -32.81 3.44
C GLN A 9 -38.01 -32.74 2.31
N THR A 10 -36.91 -32.02 2.54
CA THR A 10 -35.74 -32.00 1.65
C THR A 10 -34.52 -32.50 2.43
N ALA A 11 -33.74 -33.41 1.82
CA ALA A 11 -32.50 -33.90 2.40
C ALA A 11 -31.39 -32.83 2.33
N ILE A 12 -30.92 -32.38 3.50
CA ILE A 12 -29.90 -31.32 3.66
C ILE A 12 -28.51 -31.76 3.15
N LEU A 13 -28.19 -33.06 3.26
CA LEU A 13 -26.87 -33.60 2.88
C LEU A 13 -26.98 -34.47 1.63
N ILE A 14 -26.35 -34.03 0.55
CA ILE A 14 -26.19 -34.81 -0.69
C ILE A 14 -25.29 -36.04 -0.46
N PRO A 15 -25.55 -37.18 -1.11
CA PRO A 15 -24.76 -38.41 -0.92
C PRO A 15 -23.24 -38.26 -1.05
N PRO A 16 -22.68 -37.40 -1.94
CA PRO A 16 -21.25 -37.15 -2.02
C PRO A 16 -20.63 -36.55 -0.74
N LEU A 17 -21.36 -35.71 0.01
CA LEU A 17 -20.89 -35.17 1.30
C LEU A 17 -20.77 -36.26 2.39
N ARG A 18 -21.28 -37.47 2.14
CA ARG A 18 -21.24 -38.61 3.09
C ARG A 18 -20.04 -39.53 2.85
N GLN A 19 -19.24 -39.29 1.81
CA GLN A 19 -18.15 -40.17 1.37
C GLN A 19 -16.81 -39.42 1.43
N GLY A 20 -16.10 -39.56 2.54
CA GLY A 20 -14.76 -39.00 2.72
C GLY A 20 -14.28 -39.08 4.17
N ARG A 21 -12.99 -39.30 4.37
CA ARG A 21 -12.31 -39.09 5.66
C ARG A 21 -11.27 -38.00 5.45
N PHE A 22 -11.21 -37.03 6.35
CA PHE A 22 -10.26 -35.94 6.30
C PHE A 22 -9.53 -35.81 7.63
N ASN A 23 -8.29 -35.35 7.59
CA ASN A 23 -7.52 -35.01 8.77
C ASN A 23 -7.62 -33.50 9.00
N LEU A 24 -7.99 -33.11 10.22
CA LEU A 24 -8.03 -31.72 10.64
C LEU A 24 -6.73 -31.39 11.38
N THR A 25 -5.91 -30.50 10.84
CA THR A 25 -4.70 -29.98 11.48
C THR A 25 -4.94 -28.56 11.96
N VAL A 26 -4.61 -28.30 13.23
CA VAL A 26 -4.71 -26.97 13.84
C VAL A 26 -3.29 -26.50 14.19
N SER A 27 -2.88 -25.34 13.65
CA SER A 27 -1.56 -24.76 13.90
C SER A 27 -1.48 -24.09 15.28
N SER A 28 -0.26 -23.78 15.73
CA SER A 28 -0.02 -23.08 17.00
C SER A 28 -0.57 -21.64 17.03
N VAL A 29 -0.86 -21.05 15.87
CA VAL A 29 -1.53 -19.73 15.74
C VAL A 29 -3.03 -19.87 15.50
N GLY A 30 -3.59 -21.08 15.61
CA GLY A 30 -5.01 -21.36 15.47
C GLY A 30 -5.46 -21.64 14.04
N GLY A 31 -4.56 -21.69 13.07
CA GLY A 31 -4.85 -21.97 11.65
C GLY A 31 -5.39 -23.39 11.44
N ILE A 32 -6.58 -23.52 10.88
CA ILE A 32 -7.20 -24.79 10.51
C ILE A 32 -6.85 -25.15 9.07
N SER A 33 -6.28 -26.34 8.83
CA SER A 33 -6.19 -26.93 7.50
C SER A 33 -6.77 -28.34 7.49
N ILE A 34 -7.45 -28.69 6.41
CA ILE A 34 -8.01 -30.01 6.19
C ILE A 34 -7.14 -30.70 5.15
N THR A 35 -6.61 -31.88 5.47
CA THR A 35 -5.79 -32.67 4.55
C THR A 35 -6.47 -33.99 4.21
N GLN A 36 -6.13 -34.55 3.06
CA GLN A 36 -6.63 -35.86 2.66
C GLN A 36 -6.17 -36.92 3.67
N ALA A 37 -7.09 -37.74 4.18
CA ALA A 37 -6.71 -38.90 4.97
C ALA A 37 -6.10 -39.96 4.03
N VAL A 38 -4.81 -40.26 4.19
CA VAL A 38 -4.13 -41.30 3.41
C VAL A 38 -4.64 -42.67 3.87
N THR A 39 -5.50 -43.31 3.09
CA THR A 39 -5.86 -44.72 3.29
C THR A 39 -5.66 -45.51 1.99
N ALA A 40 -5.15 -46.74 2.11
CA ALA A 40 -4.75 -47.59 0.99
C ALA A 40 -5.89 -48.10 0.08
N ARG A 41 -7.14 -47.67 0.29
CA ARG A 41 -8.30 -48.04 -0.54
C ARG A 41 -9.05 -46.77 -0.97
N GLU A 42 -8.98 -46.52 -2.28
CA GLU A 42 -9.69 -45.49 -3.06
C GLU A 42 -9.25 -44.02 -2.87
N ASN A 43 -8.29 -43.59 -3.69
CA ASN A 43 -8.05 -42.18 -4.02
C ASN A 43 -9.06 -41.72 -5.10
N LYS A 44 -10.31 -41.45 -4.74
CA LYS A 44 -11.23 -40.73 -5.64
C LYS A 44 -11.37 -39.30 -5.15
N GLU A 45 -10.84 -38.35 -5.91
CA GLU A 45 -11.15 -36.93 -5.72
C GLU A 45 -12.61 -36.67 -6.11
N GLY A 46 -13.40 -36.13 -5.19
CA GLY A 46 -14.82 -35.82 -5.38
C GLY A 46 -15.07 -34.32 -5.29
N LEU A 47 -16.23 -33.86 -5.79
CA LEU A 47 -16.62 -32.44 -5.80
C LEU A 47 -16.65 -31.79 -4.39
N TYR A 48 -16.81 -32.61 -3.35
CA TYR A 48 -16.90 -32.22 -1.94
C TYR A 48 -15.78 -32.85 -1.09
N ASP A 49 -14.55 -32.79 -1.59
CA ASP A 49 -13.38 -33.34 -0.91
C ASP A 49 -12.73 -32.34 0.08
N TRP A 50 -11.55 -32.67 0.56
CA TRP A 50 -10.77 -31.81 1.46
C TRP A 50 -10.43 -30.44 0.83
N LYS A 51 -10.34 -30.33 -0.51
CA LYS A 51 -10.11 -29.07 -1.22
C LYS A 51 -11.36 -28.19 -1.14
N PHE A 52 -12.57 -28.74 -1.26
CA PHE A 52 -13.83 -28.01 -1.06
C PHE A 52 -13.97 -27.44 0.35
N PHE A 53 -13.66 -28.23 1.39
CA PHE A 53 -13.74 -27.71 2.76
C PHE A 53 -12.61 -26.72 3.07
N ASN A 54 -11.41 -26.90 2.52
CA ASN A 54 -10.37 -25.87 2.59
C ASN A 54 -10.79 -24.60 1.85
N ALA A 55 -11.48 -24.71 0.72
CA ALA A 55 -12.07 -23.59 0.01
C ALA A 55 -13.10 -22.84 0.86
N ILE A 56 -13.93 -23.53 1.64
CA ILE A 56 -14.83 -22.86 2.59
C ILE A 56 -14.03 -22.15 3.69
N ILE A 57 -12.99 -22.79 4.22
CA ILE A 57 -12.26 -22.34 5.43
C ILE A 57 -11.21 -21.26 5.12
N ASN A 58 -10.59 -21.33 3.95
CA ASN A 58 -9.55 -20.42 3.51
C ASN A 58 -9.71 -20.15 2.01
N PRO A 59 -10.53 -19.14 1.64
CA PRO A 59 -10.70 -18.75 0.25
C PRO A 59 -9.43 -18.09 -0.30
N SER A 60 -8.45 -18.91 -0.65
CA SER A 60 -7.25 -18.55 -1.43
C SER A 60 -7.53 -18.60 -2.94
N SER A 61 -6.58 -18.21 -3.78
CA SER A 61 -6.72 -18.16 -5.25
C SER A 61 -7.19 -19.47 -5.89
N ASP A 62 -6.85 -20.63 -5.32
CA ASP A 62 -7.26 -21.96 -5.81
C ASP A 62 -8.71 -22.36 -5.41
N THR A 63 -9.34 -21.56 -4.53
CA THR A 63 -10.67 -21.82 -3.96
C THR A 63 -11.81 -21.46 -4.90
N SER A 64 -11.66 -20.37 -5.65
CA SER A 64 -12.67 -19.86 -6.57
C SER A 64 -13.05 -20.93 -7.60
N GLY A 65 -12.07 -21.67 -8.12
CA GLY A 65 -12.29 -22.77 -9.05
C GLY A 65 -13.09 -23.94 -8.46
N VAL A 66 -12.88 -24.27 -7.18
CA VAL A 66 -13.63 -25.34 -6.50
C VAL A 66 -15.07 -24.89 -6.18
N MET A 67 -15.26 -23.66 -5.73
CA MET A 67 -16.58 -23.08 -5.48
C MET A 67 -17.40 -22.91 -6.75
N LEU A 68 -16.77 -22.46 -7.86
CA LEU A 68 -17.43 -22.43 -9.16
C LEU A 68 -17.91 -23.82 -9.57
N LYS A 69 -17.06 -24.85 -9.44
CA LYS A 69 -17.44 -26.24 -9.77
C LYS A 69 -18.69 -26.69 -9.00
N VAL A 70 -18.82 -26.28 -7.74
CA VAL A 70 -19.99 -26.59 -6.89
C VAL A 70 -21.24 -25.81 -7.33
N LEU A 71 -21.12 -24.51 -7.60
CA LEU A 71 -22.20 -23.69 -8.15
C LEU A 71 -22.68 -24.21 -9.52
N HIS A 72 -21.79 -24.80 -10.29
CA HIS A 72 -22.09 -25.40 -11.59
C HIS A 72 -22.71 -26.81 -11.50
N ASP A 73 -22.68 -27.46 -10.34
CA ASP A 73 -23.40 -28.72 -10.17
C ASP A 73 -24.91 -28.48 -10.02
N LYS A 74 -25.62 -28.59 -11.14
CA LYS A 74 -27.08 -28.44 -11.24
C LYS A 74 -27.81 -29.31 -10.21
N SER A 75 -27.28 -30.48 -9.85
CA SER A 75 -27.91 -31.39 -8.88
C SER A 75 -27.88 -30.84 -7.47
N SER A 76 -26.72 -30.33 -7.03
CA SER A 76 -26.53 -29.79 -5.68
C SER A 76 -27.25 -28.46 -5.49
N MET A 77 -27.14 -27.55 -6.46
CA MET A 77 -27.81 -26.25 -6.38
C MET A 77 -29.33 -26.35 -6.45
N ARG A 78 -29.92 -27.29 -7.21
CA ARG A 78 -31.37 -27.55 -7.18
C ARG A 78 -31.86 -27.99 -5.79
N LYS A 79 -31.03 -28.72 -5.04
CA LYS A 79 -31.37 -29.11 -3.66
C LYS A 79 -31.28 -27.92 -2.70
N LEU A 80 -30.25 -27.08 -2.83
CA LEU A 80 -30.14 -25.83 -2.09
C LEU A 80 -31.34 -24.91 -2.35
N LEU A 81 -31.75 -24.78 -3.62
CA LEU A 81 -32.96 -24.06 -3.99
C LEU A 81 -34.23 -24.66 -3.39
N GLY A 82 -34.32 -25.99 -3.33
CA GLY A 82 -35.40 -26.69 -2.62
C GLY A 82 -35.47 -26.29 -1.14
N ILE A 83 -34.31 -26.13 -0.47
CA ILE A 83 -34.23 -25.63 0.90
C ILE A 83 -34.66 -24.16 0.98
N SER A 84 -34.16 -23.30 0.07
CA SER A 84 -34.53 -21.87 0.03
C SER A 84 -36.04 -21.68 -0.17
N LYS A 85 -36.68 -22.47 -1.04
CA LYS A 85 -38.13 -22.46 -1.27
C LYS A 85 -38.94 -22.84 -0.04
N LEU A 86 -38.41 -23.72 0.82
CA LEU A 86 -39.04 -24.09 2.10
C LEU A 86 -38.96 -22.95 3.12
N VAL A 87 -37.91 -22.12 3.07
CA VAL A 87 -37.75 -20.96 3.95
C VAL A 87 -38.61 -19.79 3.48
N SER A 88 -38.64 -19.54 2.18
CA SER A 88 -39.49 -18.54 1.53
C SER A 88 -39.67 -18.87 0.06
N LYS A 89 -40.93 -18.97 -0.36
CA LYS A 89 -41.29 -19.26 -1.75
C LYS A 89 -40.76 -18.19 -2.71
N GLU A 90 -40.86 -16.92 -2.33
CA GLU A 90 -40.40 -15.78 -3.13
C GLU A 90 -38.89 -15.81 -3.33
N TYR A 91 -38.11 -15.99 -2.27
CA TYR A 91 -36.64 -16.09 -2.37
C TYR A 91 -36.20 -17.34 -3.12
N GLY A 92 -36.87 -18.47 -2.90
CA GLY A 92 -36.57 -19.71 -3.60
C GLY A 92 -36.82 -19.61 -5.11
N THR A 93 -37.88 -18.91 -5.53
CA THR A 93 -38.15 -18.63 -6.95
C THR A 93 -37.13 -17.64 -7.55
N LEU A 94 -36.80 -16.56 -6.83
CA LEU A 94 -35.79 -15.60 -7.27
C LEU A 94 -34.40 -16.24 -7.40
N ALA A 95 -33.96 -16.99 -6.39
CA ALA A 95 -32.68 -17.70 -6.42
C ALA A 95 -32.63 -18.73 -7.54
N GLU A 96 -33.74 -19.43 -7.82
CA GLU A 96 -33.83 -20.38 -8.93
C GLU A 96 -33.69 -19.66 -10.26
N HIS A 97 -34.36 -18.52 -10.42
CA HIS A 97 -34.21 -17.68 -11.60
C HIS A 97 -32.75 -17.24 -11.81
N ILE A 98 -32.11 -16.70 -10.76
CA ILE A 98 -30.70 -16.28 -10.81
C ILE A 98 -29.78 -17.45 -11.19
N LEU A 99 -29.96 -18.63 -10.60
CA LEU A 99 -29.15 -19.80 -10.90
C LEU A 99 -29.35 -20.33 -12.32
N VAL A 100 -30.59 -20.31 -12.83
CA VAL A 100 -30.88 -20.66 -14.23
C VAL A 100 -30.19 -19.68 -15.17
N GLN A 101 -30.24 -18.37 -14.88
CA GLN A 101 -29.51 -17.38 -15.67
C GLN A 101 -27.98 -17.58 -15.57
N ALA A 102 -27.44 -17.92 -14.40
CA ALA A 102 -26.01 -18.20 -14.23
C ALA A 102 -25.56 -19.47 -14.97
N TRP A 103 -26.40 -20.51 -15.06
CA TRP A 103 -26.10 -21.67 -15.89
C TRP A 103 -26.18 -21.36 -17.37
N ARG A 104 -27.22 -20.62 -17.79
CA ARG A 104 -27.31 -20.11 -19.16
C ARG A 104 -26.08 -19.26 -19.50
N ALA A 105 -25.60 -18.46 -18.55
CA ALA A 105 -24.38 -17.67 -18.69
C ALA A 105 -23.19 -18.51 -19.05
N LYS A 106 -22.95 -19.53 -18.24
CA LYS A 106 -21.86 -20.46 -18.48
C LYS A 106 -22.03 -21.19 -19.81
N GLU A 107 -23.23 -21.69 -20.12
CA GLU A 107 -23.47 -22.38 -21.40
C GLU A 107 -23.17 -21.47 -22.60
N ILE A 108 -23.52 -20.18 -22.53
CA ILE A 108 -23.17 -19.18 -23.55
C ILE A 108 -21.65 -18.96 -23.60
N LEU A 109 -20.98 -18.79 -22.46
CA LEU A 109 -19.52 -18.61 -22.39
C LEU A 109 -18.78 -19.82 -22.97
N ASP A 110 -19.20 -21.03 -22.60
CA ASP A 110 -18.65 -22.30 -23.09
C ASP A 110 -18.88 -22.43 -24.62
N GLN A 111 -20.09 -22.09 -25.11
CA GLN A 111 -20.42 -22.11 -26.55
C GLN A 111 -19.61 -21.09 -27.36
N GLU A 112 -19.33 -19.93 -26.78
CA GLU A 112 -18.54 -18.87 -27.41
C GLU A 112 -17.02 -19.07 -27.25
N GLY A 113 -16.59 -20.17 -26.61
CA GLY A 113 -15.18 -20.50 -26.40
C GLY A 113 -14.48 -19.57 -25.41
N VAL A 114 -15.23 -18.97 -24.49
CA VAL A 114 -14.69 -18.09 -23.44
C VAL A 114 -14.21 -18.95 -22.27
N SER A 115 -12.94 -19.35 -22.32
CA SER A 115 -12.24 -19.98 -21.20
C SER A 115 -11.61 -18.95 -20.25
N ASP A 116 -11.19 -17.80 -20.79
CA ASP A 116 -10.39 -16.81 -20.09
C ASP A 116 -10.98 -15.40 -20.22
N PRO A 117 -10.74 -14.50 -19.24
CA PRO A 117 -11.25 -13.12 -19.28
C PRO A 117 -10.87 -12.38 -20.57
N GLY A 118 -9.65 -12.57 -21.09
CA GLY A 118 -9.17 -11.97 -22.33
C GLY A 118 -10.06 -12.22 -23.55
N HIS A 119 -10.80 -13.34 -23.60
CA HIS A 119 -11.70 -13.64 -24.73
C HIS A 119 -12.95 -12.75 -24.76
N VAL A 120 -13.31 -12.16 -23.62
CA VAL A 120 -14.47 -11.28 -23.49
C VAL A 120 -14.13 -9.83 -23.82
N ILE A 121 -12.88 -9.42 -23.61
CA ILE A 121 -12.43 -8.02 -23.69
C ILE A 121 -12.75 -7.31 -25.03
N PRO A 122 -12.69 -7.96 -26.21
CA PRO A 122 -13.06 -7.27 -27.45
C PRO A 122 -14.52 -6.77 -27.41
N CYS A 123 -14.76 -5.49 -27.70
CA CYS A 123 -16.09 -4.87 -27.58
C CYS A 123 -17.21 -5.64 -28.30
N TYR A 124 -16.93 -6.15 -29.51
CA TYR A 124 -17.88 -6.96 -30.27
C TYR A 124 -18.20 -8.29 -29.57
N LYS A 125 -17.21 -8.93 -28.93
CA LYS A 125 -17.41 -10.15 -28.16
C LYS A 125 -18.24 -9.88 -26.91
N MET A 126 -17.97 -8.80 -26.16
CA MET A 126 -18.84 -8.38 -25.07
C MET A 126 -20.29 -8.15 -25.56
N ALA A 127 -20.47 -7.43 -26.68
CA ALA A 127 -21.79 -7.12 -27.22
C ALA A 127 -22.55 -8.37 -27.64
N ARG A 128 -21.83 -9.32 -28.27
CA ARG A 128 -22.35 -10.64 -28.64
C ARG A 128 -22.78 -11.45 -27.44
N LEU A 129 -21.94 -11.51 -26.40
CA LEU A 129 -22.28 -12.19 -25.16
C LEU A 129 -23.54 -11.56 -24.55
N VAL A 130 -23.57 -10.23 -24.37
CA VAL A 130 -24.74 -9.52 -23.81
C VAL A 130 -25.99 -9.74 -24.67
N SER A 131 -25.87 -9.79 -26.00
CA SER A 131 -26.97 -10.10 -26.91
C SER A 131 -27.51 -11.52 -26.68
N LEU A 132 -26.63 -12.51 -26.59
CA LEU A 132 -26.99 -13.90 -26.31
C LEU A 132 -27.61 -14.07 -24.91
N PHE A 133 -27.12 -13.30 -23.93
CA PHE A 133 -27.64 -13.24 -22.58
C PHE A 133 -29.08 -12.72 -22.55
N LEU A 134 -29.32 -11.56 -23.17
CA LEU A 134 -30.62 -10.90 -23.14
C LEU A 134 -31.64 -11.59 -24.05
N SER A 135 -31.26 -11.84 -25.30
CA SER A 135 -32.21 -12.29 -26.34
C SER A 135 -32.10 -13.77 -26.72
N GLY A 136 -31.00 -14.44 -26.37
CA GLY A 136 -30.69 -15.79 -26.87
C GLY A 136 -30.24 -15.83 -28.33
N ASP A 137 -30.08 -14.66 -28.96
CA ASP A 137 -29.69 -14.46 -30.35
C ASP A 137 -28.63 -13.35 -30.43
N VAL A 138 -28.01 -13.19 -31.59
CA VAL A 138 -26.96 -12.22 -31.90
C VAL A 138 -27.49 -10.99 -32.63
N LYS A 139 -28.81 -10.93 -32.90
CA LYS A 139 -29.46 -9.84 -33.63
C LYS A 139 -29.36 -8.48 -32.94
N GLU A 140 -29.19 -8.45 -31.62
CA GLU A 140 -29.11 -7.21 -30.86
C GLU A 140 -27.70 -6.67 -30.70
N VAL A 141 -26.70 -7.33 -31.29
CA VAL A 141 -25.31 -6.86 -31.25
C VAL A 141 -25.19 -5.44 -31.81
N GLU A 142 -25.87 -5.11 -32.91
CA GLU A 142 -25.86 -3.76 -33.48
C GLU A 142 -26.46 -2.72 -32.53
N ASN A 143 -27.39 -3.13 -31.67
CA ASN A 143 -28.02 -2.23 -30.69
C ASN A 143 -27.21 -2.11 -29.40
N ILE A 144 -26.50 -3.16 -28.99
CA ILE A 144 -25.71 -3.23 -27.75
C ILE A 144 -24.30 -2.69 -27.93
N LEU A 145 -23.67 -2.92 -29.09
CA LEU A 145 -22.30 -2.52 -29.37
C LEU A 145 -22.05 -1.03 -29.12
N PRO A 146 -22.93 -0.09 -29.52
CA PRO A 146 -22.73 1.33 -29.22
C PRO A 146 -22.76 1.65 -27.71
N VAL A 147 -23.50 0.88 -26.90
CA VAL A 147 -23.52 1.06 -25.44
C VAL A 147 -22.18 0.64 -24.84
N ILE A 148 -21.64 -0.50 -25.29
CA ILE A 148 -20.34 -1.01 -24.83
C ILE A 148 -19.22 -0.09 -25.27
N GLN A 149 -19.21 0.33 -26.55
CA GLN A 149 -18.25 1.30 -27.08
C GLN A 149 -18.25 2.58 -26.26
N ARG A 150 -19.43 3.12 -25.93
CA ARG A 150 -19.54 4.31 -25.09
C ARG A 150 -18.89 4.11 -23.72
N VAL A 151 -19.05 2.93 -23.10
CA VAL A 151 -18.39 2.60 -21.82
C VAL A 151 -16.88 2.47 -21.99
N THR A 152 -16.42 1.75 -23.01
CA THR A 152 -14.98 1.53 -23.25
C THR A 152 -14.27 2.80 -23.71
N GLU A 153 -14.97 3.76 -24.31
CA GLU A 153 -14.49 5.11 -24.63
C GLU A 153 -14.52 6.06 -23.42
N GLY A 154 -14.88 5.57 -22.23
CA GLY A 154 -14.97 6.37 -21.02
C GLY A 154 -16.09 7.42 -21.02
N ASN A 155 -17.08 7.30 -21.92
CA ASN A 155 -18.25 8.19 -22.01
C ASN A 155 -19.41 7.75 -21.09
N GLY A 156 -19.17 6.72 -20.27
CA GLY A 156 -20.12 6.18 -19.30
C GLY A 156 -21.24 5.35 -19.93
N LEU A 157 -22.15 4.86 -19.08
CA LEU A 157 -23.26 4.02 -19.49
C LEU A 157 -24.41 4.84 -20.09
N ASP A 158 -24.94 4.42 -21.24
CA ASP A 158 -26.18 4.98 -21.79
C ASP A 158 -27.40 4.43 -21.04
N VAL A 159 -27.77 5.11 -19.95
CA VAL A 159 -28.86 4.69 -19.07
C VAL A 159 -30.18 4.51 -19.83
N THR A 160 -30.52 5.42 -20.74
CA THR A 160 -31.79 5.36 -21.49
C THR A 160 -31.80 4.14 -22.41
N ARG A 161 -30.75 3.96 -23.22
CA ARG A 161 -30.69 2.85 -24.17
C ARG A 161 -30.62 1.49 -23.47
N VAL A 162 -29.94 1.41 -22.33
CA VAL A 162 -29.92 0.19 -21.51
C VAL A 162 -31.31 -0.14 -20.98
N LYS A 163 -32.07 0.87 -20.52
CA LYS A 163 -33.46 0.66 -20.08
C LYS A 163 -34.34 0.15 -21.23
N ASP A 164 -34.24 0.75 -22.41
CA ASP A 164 -35.01 0.33 -23.59
C ASP A 164 -34.70 -1.12 -23.98
N LEU A 165 -33.42 -1.51 -23.96
CA LEU A 165 -32.98 -2.89 -24.21
C LEU A 165 -33.53 -3.86 -23.16
N LEU A 166 -33.44 -3.50 -21.88
CA LEU A 166 -33.94 -4.35 -20.80
C LEU A 166 -35.47 -4.49 -20.85
N GLN A 167 -36.20 -3.41 -21.12
CA GLN A 167 -37.66 -3.43 -21.27
C GLN A 167 -38.11 -4.29 -22.45
N LYS A 168 -37.31 -4.35 -23.53
CA LYS A 168 -37.61 -5.16 -24.72
C LYS A 168 -37.45 -6.66 -24.48
N TYR A 169 -36.53 -7.09 -23.62
CA TYR A 169 -36.14 -8.51 -23.50
C TYR A 169 -36.46 -9.17 -22.17
N ILE A 170 -36.61 -8.39 -21.10
CA ILE A 170 -37.12 -8.91 -19.83
C ILE A 170 -38.64 -9.06 -19.95
N ASP A 171 -39.20 -10.10 -19.33
CA ASP A 171 -40.66 -10.31 -19.27
C ASP A 171 -41.34 -8.99 -18.85
N PRO A 172 -42.30 -8.45 -19.62
CA PRO A 172 -42.93 -7.17 -19.32
C PRO A 172 -43.49 -7.09 -17.90
N ASN A 173 -44.05 -8.18 -17.37
CA ASN A 173 -44.59 -8.22 -16.02
C ASN A 173 -43.44 -8.14 -15.00
N LEU A 174 -42.33 -8.83 -15.24
CA LEU A 174 -41.15 -8.79 -14.37
C LEU A 174 -40.46 -7.41 -14.41
N TYR A 175 -40.40 -6.79 -15.58
CA TYR A 175 -39.82 -5.45 -15.73
C TYR A 175 -40.69 -4.40 -15.05
N GLU A 176 -42.02 -4.42 -15.24
CA GLU A 176 -42.93 -3.50 -14.56
C GLU A 176 -42.91 -3.69 -13.04
N GLU A 177 -42.89 -4.94 -12.56
CA GLU A 177 -42.83 -5.28 -11.13
C GLU A 177 -41.54 -4.80 -10.47
N HIS A 178 -40.40 -4.89 -11.17
CA HIS A 178 -39.07 -4.56 -10.64
C HIS A 178 -38.43 -3.31 -11.27
N SER A 179 -39.21 -2.46 -11.96
CA SER A 179 -38.69 -1.28 -12.66
C SER A 179 -37.88 -0.35 -11.74
N PRO A 180 -38.30 -0.05 -10.48
CA PRO A 180 -37.51 0.76 -9.58
C PRO A 180 -36.16 0.12 -9.21
N GLU A 181 -36.09 -1.20 -9.06
CA GLU A 181 -34.88 -1.94 -8.72
C GLU A 181 -33.90 -1.98 -9.89
N ILE A 182 -34.41 -2.25 -11.10
CA ILE A 182 -33.65 -2.19 -12.34
C ILE A 182 -33.07 -0.78 -12.54
N ASP A 183 -33.88 0.26 -12.33
CA ASP A 183 -33.46 1.66 -12.42
C ASP A 183 -32.36 2.04 -11.42
N ARG A 184 -32.35 1.43 -10.23
CA ARG A 184 -31.28 1.64 -9.25
C ARG A 184 -30.00 0.91 -9.67
N ALA A 185 -30.10 -0.34 -10.12
CA ALA A 185 -28.95 -1.11 -10.60
C ALA A 185 -28.25 -0.41 -11.78
N ILE A 186 -29.02 0.11 -12.75
CA ILE A 186 -28.46 0.86 -13.88
C ILE A 186 -27.77 2.14 -13.41
N ARG A 187 -28.34 2.84 -12.40
CA ARG A 187 -27.69 4.01 -11.80
C ARG A 187 -26.37 3.66 -11.10
N TRP A 188 -26.29 2.54 -10.39
CA TRP A 188 -25.02 2.06 -9.82
C TRP A 188 -23.99 1.78 -10.90
N CYS A 189 -24.37 1.04 -11.95
CA CYS A 189 -23.49 0.78 -13.10
C CYS A 189 -23.04 2.09 -13.77
N SER A 190 -23.92 3.08 -13.91
CA SER A 190 -23.59 4.39 -14.48
C SER A 190 -22.55 5.15 -13.64
N VAL A 191 -22.61 5.06 -12.31
CA VAL A 191 -21.61 5.70 -11.43
C VAL A 191 -20.27 4.96 -11.51
N LEU A 192 -20.29 3.63 -11.54
CA LEU A 192 -19.08 2.80 -11.63
C LEU A 192 -18.34 3.02 -12.96
N LEU A 193 -19.08 2.94 -14.08
CA LEU A 193 -18.54 2.96 -15.44
C LEU A 193 -18.39 4.37 -16.02
N GLY A 194 -18.95 5.39 -15.35
CA GLY A 194 -18.84 6.78 -15.80
C GLY A 194 -17.51 7.43 -15.40
N PRO A 195 -17.03 8.42 -16.18
CA PRO A 195 -15.93 9.27 -15.74
C PRO A 195 -16.42 10.14 -14.58
N MET A 196 -15.51 10.49 -13.66
CA MET A 196 -15.82 11.40 -12.56
C MET A 196 -14.72 12.45 -12.51
N ALA A 197 -15.08 13.73 -12.62
CA ALA A 197 -14.11 14.80 -12.48
C ALA A 197 -13.40 14.65 -11.13
N ALA A 198 -12.11 14.40 -11.17
CA ALA A 198 -11.26 14.39 -10.00
C ALA A 198 -10.88 15.85 -9.71
N PRO A 199 -11.04 16.35 -8.47
CA PRO A 199 -10.48 17.64 -8.11
C PRO A 199 -8.98 17.62 -8.37
N GLN A 200 -8.48 18.63 -9.07
CA GLN A 200 -7.05 18.79 -9.28
C GLN A 200 -6.40 19.10 -7.92
N PRO A 201 -5.42 18.31 -7.47
CA PRO A 201 -4.71 18.62 -6.24
C PRO A 201 -4.00 19.97 -6.37
N TYR A 202 -4.06 20.77 -5.31
CA TYR A 202 -3.38 22.07 -5.25
C TYR A 202 -2.09 21.95 -4.46
N VAL A 203 -1.14 22.84 -4.75
CA VAL A 203 0.16 22.83 -4.06
C VAL A 203 -0.01 23.37 -2.65
N GLU A 204 0.26 22.54 -1.65
CA GLU A 204 0.25 22.92 -0.24
C GLU A 204 1.67 23.07 0.32
N ALA A 205 1.89 24.10 1.14
CA ALA A 205 3.09 24.21 1.95
C ALA A 205 2.82 23.52 3.30
N ASN A 206 3.35 22.30 3.47
CA ASN A 206 3.15 21.53 4.69
C ASN A 206 4.48 21.16 5.32
N TYR A 207 4.59 21.45 6.61
CA TYR A 207 5.72 21.04 7.45
C TYR A 207 5.47 19.61 7.97
N PRO A 208 6.51 18.82 8.23
CA PRO A 208 6.37 17.59 9.01
C PRO A 208 5.64 17.88 10.32
N LEU A 209 4.64 17.06 10.68
CA LEU A 209 3.74 17.39 11.79
C LEU A 209 4.49 17.62 13.11
N SER A 210 5.53 16.83 13.38
CA SER A 210 6.34 16.97 14.60
C SER A 210 7.14 18.28 14.69
N GLN A 211 7.35 18.98 13.56
CA GLN A 211 8.07 20.26 13.50
C GLN A 211 7.14 21.47 13.59
N ILE A 212 5.82 21.29 13.46
CA ILE A 212 4.86 22.38 13.61
C ILE A 212 4.98 22.94 15.04
N PRO A 213 5.24 24.25 15.23
CA PRO A 213 5.51 24.82 16.56
C PRO A 213 4.41 24.56 17.59
N LYS A 214 3.15 24.52 17.14
CA LYS A 214 1.99 24.17 17.98
C LYS A 214 2.14 22.79 18.62
N TYR A 215 2.57 21.78 17.86
CA TYR A 215 2.71 20.41 18.33
C TYR A 215 4.04 20.17 19.05
N ALA A 216 5.14 20.70 18.52
CA ALA A 216 6.47 20.56 19.13
C ALA A 216 6.53 21.08 20.58
N LYS A 217 5.79 22.16 20.90
CA LYS A 217 5.69 22.70 22.27
C LYS A 217 5.06 21.69 23.25
N LEU A 218 4.11 20.86 22.80
CA LEU A 218 3.42 19.88 23.64
C LEU A 218 4.32 18.70 24.03
N PHE A 219 5.37 18.42 23.25
CA PHE A 219 6.23 17.24 23.41
C PHE A 219 7.55 17.53 24.13
N LYS A 220 7.78 18.75 24.64
CA LYS A 220 9.05 19.14 25.31
C LYS A 220 9.48 18.20 26.46
N SER A 221 8.52 17.56 27.13
CA SER A 221 8.76 16.62 28.23
C SER A 221 8.91 15.15 27.81
N ILE A 222 8.67 14.85 26.52
CA ILE A 222 8.67 13.52 25.93
C ILE A 222 9.94 13.36 25.10
N LEU A 223 10.67 12.25 25.33
CA LEU A 223 11.88 11.94 24.57
C LEU A 223 11.57 11.73 23.08
N SER A 224 12.30 12.44 22.23
CA SER A 224 12.31 12.20 20.79
C SER A 224 13.13 10.94 20.44
N ALA A 225 12.92 10.40 19.23
CA ALA A 225 13.74 9.31 18.69
C ALA A 225 15.24 9.68 18.67
N LYS A 226 15.56 10.93 18.33
CA LYS A 226 16.94 11.44 18.26
C LYS A 226 17.60 11.45 19.64
N GLU A 227 16.92 11.98 20.66
CA GLU A 227 17.41 11.99 22.04
C GLU A 227 17.55 10.57 22.59
N LEU A 228 16.57 9.70 22.33
CA LEU A 228 16.59 8.30 22.72
C LEU A 228 17.84 7.59 22.22
N TYR A 229 18.12 7.65 20.92
CA TYR A 229 19.30 6.99 20.36
C TYR A 229 20.61 7.69 20.72
N GLY A 230 20.62 9.02 20.86
CA GLY A 230 21.77 9.76 21.36
C GLY A 230 22.21 9.26 22.73
N THR A 231 21.29 9.27 23.70
CA THR A 231 21.56 8.79 25.07
C THR A 231 21.89 7.29 25.10
N LEU A 232 21.22 6.46 24.30
CA LEU A 232 21.56 5.03 24.22
C LEU A 232 22.94 4.76 23.62
N ASN A 233 23.47 5.64 22.77
CA ASN A 233 24.82 5.51 22.22
C ASN A 233 25.90 6.16 23.10
N GLU A 234 25.54 7.16 23.91
CA GLU A 234 26.46 7.82 24.83
C GLU A 234 26.89 6.90 25.98
N LYS A 235 28.19 6.89 26.29
CA LYS A 235 28.78 6.19 27.44
C LYS A 235 28.27 4.75 27.60
N ARG A 236 28.43 3.93 26.54
CA ARG A 236 27.94 2.53 26.48
C ARG A 236 28.32 1.64 27.66
N GLN A 237 29.42 1.96 28.34
CA GLN A 237 29.96 1.19 29.46
C GLN A 237 29.35 1.53 30.82
N LEU A 238 28.54 2.58 30.91
CA LEU A 238 27.90 3.00 32.16
C LEU A 238 26.42 2.58 32.19
N PRO A 239 25.88 2.24 33.37
CA PRO A 239 24.46 2.04 33.57
C PRO A 239 23.65 3.27 33.16
N LEU A 240 22.44 3.06 32.67
CA LEU A 240 21.53 4.14 32.30
C LEU A 240 21.01 4.83 33.56
N ASP A 241 20.84 6.15 33.46
CA ASP A 241 20.19 6.94 34.49
C ASP A 241 18.77 6.41 34.81
N VAL A 242 18.40 6.44 36.08
CA VAL A 242 17.12 5.89 36.57
C VAL A 242 15.93 6.62 35.95
N VAL A 243 16.02 7.95 35.81
CA VAL A 243 14.95 8.77 35.22
C VAL A 243 14.82 8.48 33.74
N PHE A 244 15.94 8.36 33.02
CA PHE A 244 15.93 7.97 31.62
C PHE A 244 15.35 6.56 31.40
N SER A 245 15.83 5.56 32.14
CA SER A 245 15.32 4.18 32.10
C SER A 245 13.80 4.12 32.30
N ASN A 246 13.29 4.88 33.28
CA ASN A 246 11.85 4.96 33.55
C ASN A 246 11.07 5.65 32.41
N LYS A 247 11.60 6.75 31.84
CA LYS A 247 10.97 7.42 30.70
C LYS A 247 10.87 6.49 29.49
N VAL A 248 11.94 5.77 29.16
CA VAL A 248 11.96 4.81 28.04
C VAL A 248 10.95 3.68 28.25
N SER A 249 10.88 3.11 29.47
CA SER A 249 9.94 2.03 29.77
C SER A 249 8.46 2.46 29.70
N ARG A 250 8.17 3.73 30.04
CA ARG A 250 6.84 4.34 29.88
C ARG A 250 6.51 4.66 28.42
N LEU A 251 7.49 5.04 27.62
CA LEU A 251 7.33 5.43 26.21
C LEU A 251 7.24 4.23 25.26
N ALA A 252 7.81 3.08 25.64
CA ALA A 252 7.87 1.86 24.82
C ALA A 252 6.56 1.41 24.13
N PRO A 253 5.35 1.55 24.74
CA PRO A 253 4.11 1.21 24.05
C PRO A 253 3.85 2.05 22.79
N TYR A 254 4.35 3.28 22.74
CA TYR A 254 4.22 4.19 21.59
C TYR A 254 5.34 4.03 20.55
N MET A 255 6.39 3.28 20.89
CA MET A 255 7.50 3.00 19.96
C MET A 255 7.10 1.93 18.94
N SER A 256 7.76 1.93 17.79
CA SER A 256 7.64 0.83 16.82
C SER A 256 8.29 -0.44 17.37
N PHE A 257 7.92 -1.60 16.82
CA PHE A 257 8.49 -2.88 17.23
C PHE A 257 10.03 -2.91 17.07
N CYS A 258 10.54 -2.45 15.92
CA CYS A 258 11.97 -2.38 15.63
C CYS A 258 12.72 -1.50 16.64
N GLN A 259 12.12 -0.40 17.11
CA GLN A 259 12.74 0.43 18.13
C GLN A 259 12.88 -0.30 19.47
N VAL A 260 11.82 -0.99 19.91
CA VAL A 260 11.86 -1.76 21.17
C VAL A 260 12.86 -2.92 21.07
N GLU A 261 12.92 -3.60 19.92
CA GLU A 261 13.91 -4.64 19.65
C GLU A 261 15.34 -4.10 19.70
N TYR A 262 15.60 -2.98 19.02
CA TYR A 262 16.89 -2.30 19.04
C TYR A 262 17.31 -1.94 20.47
N ILE A 263 16.42 -1.35 21.27
CA ILE A 263 16.70 -0.96 22.66
C ILE A 263 17.11 -2.18 23.51
N LEU A 264 16.41 -3.31 23.36
CA LEU A 264 16.67 -4.53 24.13
C LEU A 264 17.94 -5.27 23.71
N THR A 265 18.34 -5.15 22.44
CA THR A 265 19.53 -5.81 21.89
C THR A 265 20.78 -4.95 22.00
N HIS A 266 20.64 -3.62 22.01
CA HIS A 266 21.76 -2.68 21.96
C HIS A 266 22.44 -2.43 23.31
N ARG A 267 21.71 -2.56 24.43
CA ARG A 267 22.24 -2.37 25.79
C ARG A 267 22.18 -3.65 26.59
N ASN A 268 23.12 -3.83 27.53
CA ASN A 268 23.15 -5.03 28.35
C ASN A 268 22.00 -5.00 29.37
N ARG A 269 21.49 -6.17 29.78
CA ARG A 269 20.43 -6.28 30.80
C ARG A 269 20.79 -5.61 32.14
N PHE A 270 22.07 -5.43 32.43
CA PHE A 270 22.56 -4.82 33.66
C PHE A 270 22.56 -3.28 33.62
N ASP A 271 22.42 -2.68 32.43
CA ASP A 271 22.39 -1.22 32.27
C ASP A 271 21.03 -0.63 32.67
N TRP A 272 20.01 -1.48 32.75
CA TRP A 272 18.61 -1.11 33.01
C TRP A 272 18.21 -1.34 34.46
N GLN A 273 17.28 -0.52 34.94
CA GLN A 273 16.58 -0.84 36.17
C GLN A 273 15.73 -2.09 35.99
N ALA A 274 15.77 -3.02 36.96
CA ALA A 274 15.14 -4.34 36.82
C ALA A 274 13.62 -4.29 36.54
N VAL A 275 12.93 -3.26 37.06
CA VAL A 275 11.49 -3.03 36.83
C VAL A 275 11.23 -2.56 35.41
N ASP A 276 12.02 -1.59 34.94
CA ASP A 276 11.92 -1.02 33.60
C ASP A 276 12.25 -2.04 32.51
N LEU A 277 13.32 -2.82 32.69
CA LEU A 277 13.68 -3.90 31.76
C LEU A 277 12.57 -4.96 31.66
N ARG A 278 11.94 -5.32 32.79
CA ARG A 278 10.82 -6.26 32.80
C ARG A 278 9.64 -5.71 32.00
N ARG A 279 9.35 -4.41 32.14
CA ARG A 279 8.30 -3.73 31.36
C ARG A 279 8.65 -3.74 29.87
N LEU A 280 9.88 -3.35 29.50
CA LEU A 280 10.33 -3.34 28.10
C LEU A 280 10.22 -4.71 27.43
N ARG A 281 10.69 -5.77 28.10
CA ARG A 281 10.57 -7.15 27.59
C ARG A 281 9.12 -7.60 27.44
N TYR A 282 8.24 -7.16 28.34
CA TYR A 282 6.82 -7.45 28.24
C TYR A 282 6.20 -6.73 27.04
N VAL A 283 6.48 -5.43 26.87
CA VAL A 283 6.03 -4.65 25.70
C VAL A 283 6.54 -5.28 24.40
N TYR A 284 7.80 -5.71 24.34
CA TYR A 284 8.33 -6.43 23.17
C TYR A 284 7.53 -7.70 22.86
N SER A 285 7.29 -8.55 23.88
CA SER A 285 6.51 -9.78 23.68
C SER A 285 5.07 -9.51 23.26
N VAL A 286 4.47 -8.43 23.77
CA VAL A 286 3.13 -7.97 23.42
C VAL A 286 3.10 -7.50 21.97
N LYS A 287 4.00 -6.60 21.57
CA LYS A 287 4.07 -6.06 20.21
C LYS A 287 4.33 -7.15 19.17
N LYS A 288 5.21 -8.11 19.48
CA LYS A 288 5.46 -9.26 18.59
C LYS A 288 4.17 -10.04 18.32
N LYS A 289 3.41 -10.39 19.36
CA LYS A 289 2.13 -11.10 19.21
C LYS A 289 1.09 -10.29 18.45
N VAL A 290 1.05 -8.97 18.66
CA VAL A 290 0.14 -8.08 17.93
C VAL A 290 0.50 -8.02 16.45
N LEU A 291 1.79 -7.97 16.11
CA LEU A 291 2.25 -8.06 14.71
C LEU A 291 1.86 -9.40 14.07
N ASP A 292 2.09 -10.51 14.77
CA ASP A 292 1.68 -11.84 14.28
C ASP A 292 0.16 -11.90 13.99
N ILE A 293 -0.66 -11.27 14.85
CA ILE A 293 -2.11 -11.12 14.66
C ILE A 293 -2.42 -10.26 13.44
N ASN A 294 -1.75 -9.12 13.29
CA ASN A 294 -1.96 -8.17 12.20
C ASN A 294 -1.67 -8.80 10.82
N GLU A 295 -0.63 -9.63 10.73
CA GLU A 295 -0.29 -10.32 9.49
C GLU A 295 -1.31 -11.41 9.11
N SER A 296 -1.98 -12.00 10.08
CA SER A 296 -2.72 -13.26 9.91
C SER A 296 -4.24 -13.17 10.07
N TYR A 297 -4.84 -12.02 10.41
CA TYR A 297 -6.29 -11.96 10.69
C TYR A 297 -7.18 -11.91 9.43
N GLY A 298 -8.37 -12.53 9.52
CA GLY A 298 -9.47 -12.41 8.54
C GLY A 298 -9.89 -13.69 7.79
N GLY A 299 -9.34 -14.87 8.11
CA GLY A 299 -9.80 -16.17 7.57
C GLY A 299 -10.63 -17.00 8.56
N LEU A 300 -11.51 -17.88 8.07
CA LEU A 300 -12.23 -18.86 8.92
C LEU A 300 -11.30 -19.90 9.55
N SER A 301 -10.10 -20.06 9.00
CA SER A 301 -9.03 -20.84 9.59
C SER A 301 -8.59 -20.35 10.98
N PHE A 302 -9.00 -19.17 11.45
CA PHE A 302 -8.54 -18.56 12.72
C PHE A 302 -9.60 -18.53 13.83
N LEU A 303 -10.61 -19.40 13.79
CA LEU A 303 -11.63 -19.53 14.85
C LEU A 303 -11.06 -19.63 16.29
N PRO A 304 -9.91 -20.30 16.57
CA PRO A 304 -9.30 -20.32 17.90
C PRO A 304 -8.59 -19.02 18.32
N GLN A 305 -8.35 -18.09 17.40
CA GLN A 305 -7.59 -16.86 17.64
C GLN A 305 -8.25 -15.97 18.70
N SER A 306 -9.59 -15.91 18.74
CA SER A 306 -10.30 -15.16 19.78
C SER A 306 -10.01 -15.68 21.18
N PHE A 307 -9.82 -17.00 21.35
CA PHE A 307 -9.45 -17.61 22.62
C PHE A 307 -8.01 -17.27 23.04
N PHE A 308 -7.05 -17.37 22.11
CA PHE A 308 -5.65 -16.98 22.37
C PHE A 308 -5.49 -15.48 22.64
N MET A 309 -6.23 -14.63 21.92
CA MET A 309 -6.32 -13.21 22.21
C MET A 309 -6.85 -12.96 23.62
N SER A 310 -7.80 -13.76 24.12
CA SER A 310 -8.38 -13.56 25.45
C SER A 310 -7.40 -13.77 26.59
N VAL A 311 -6.57 -14.81 26.50
CA VAL A 311 -5.54 -15.06 27.51
C VAL A 311 -4.54 -13.91 27.53
N PHE A 312 -4.11 -13.49 26.33
CA PHE A 312 -3.13 -12.43 26.14
C PHE A 312 -3.64 -11.03 26.56
N VAL A 313 -4.79 -10.60 26.04
CA VAL A 313 -5.45 -9.32 26.39
C VAL A 313 -5.81 -9.32 27.88
N GLY A 314 -6.26 -10.47 28.39
CA GLY A 314 -6.46 -10.75 29.81
C GLY A 314 -5.29 -10.31 30.68
N GLU A 315 -4.10 -10.77 30.34
CA GLU A 315 -2.86 -10.45 31.04
C GLU A 315 -2.41 -9.01 30.83
N ALA A 316 -2.41 -8.53 29.58
CA ALA A 316 -1.90 -7.21 29.21
C ALA A 316 -2.75 -6.08 29.85
N THR A 317 -4.07 -6.20 29.78
CA THR A 317 -5.00 -5.22 30.37
C THR A 317 -4.95 -5.27 31.90
N ARG A 318 -4.88 -6.47 32.51
CA ARG A 318 -4.77 -6.60 33.97
C ARG A 318 -3.45 -6.04 34.51
N ALA A 319 -2.34 -6.25 33.79
CA ALA A 319 -1.05 -5.69 34.16
C ALA A 319 -1.04 -4.15 34.02
N SER A 320 -1.68 -3.62 32.98
CA SER A 320 -1.84 -2.17 32.76
C SER A 320 -2.70 -1.52 33.85
N LEU A 321 -3.84 -2.11 34.23
CA LEU A 321 -4.70 -1.58 35.29
C LEU A 321 -4.06 -1.66 36.69
N ARG A 322 -3.16 -2.62 36.93
CA ARG A 322 -2.42 -2.75 38.20
C ARG A 322 -1.31 -1.72 38.37
N ALA A 323 -0.69 -1.26 37.28
CA ALA A 323 0.38 -0.27 37.32
C ALA A 323 -0.07 1.08 37.92
N ARG A 324 -1.38 1.37 37.83
CA ARG A 324 -1.98 2.64 38.26
C ARG A 324 -2.35 2.74 39.73
N VAL A 325 -2.18 1.70 40.54
CA VAL A 325 -2.41 1.82 42.00
C VAL A 325 -1.18 2.51 42.59
N PRO A 326 -1.28 3.78 43.04
CA PRO A 326 -0.14 4.43 43.69
C PRO A 326 0.20 3.59 44.93
N LYS A 327 1.47 3.20 45.06
CA LYS A 327 2.00 2.91 46.39
C LYS A 327 2.09 4.28 47.07
N ASP A 328 1.07 4.65 47.84
CA ASP A 328 1.23 5.72 48.80
C ASP A 328 2.48 5.40 49.62
N ASN A 329 3.49 6.26 49.51
CA ASN A 329 4.65 6.25 50.39
C ASN A 329 4.11 6.50 51.81
N LYS A 330 3.83 5.41 52.53
CA LYS A 330 3.52 5.46 53.95
C LYS A 330 4.82 5.74 54.70
N GLU A 331 5.10 7.02 54.90
CA GLU A 331 5.70 7.43 56.17
C GLU A 331 4.74 7.03 57.31
N SER A 332 5.36 6.59 58.40
CA SER A 332 4.80 5.88 59.53
C SER A 332 3.67 6.61 60.25
N VAL A 333 2.50 5.99 60.31
CA VAL A 333 1.51 6.17 61.40
C VAL A 333 0.97 4.80 61.79
N PRO A 334 1.06 4.37 63.08
CA PRO A 334 0.52 3.10 63.52
C PRO A 334 -1.00 3.23 63.73
N GLY A 335 -1.77 2.72 62.78
CA GLY A 335 -3.22 2.59 62.89
C GLY A 335 -3.71 1.44 62.04
N GLN A 336 -4.28 0.42 62.69
CA GLN A 336 -4.83 -0.78 62.07
C GLN A 336 -5.87 -0.44 60.99
N ILE A 337 -5.50 -0.59 59.72
CA ILE A 337 -6.46 -0.70 58.62
C ILE A 337 -6.22 -2.06 57.96
N LYS A 338 -7.22 -2.93 58.11
CA LYS A 338 -7.26 -4.29 57.54
C LYS A 338 -7.06 -4.21 56.02
N ARG A 339 -6.01 -4.86 55.51
CA ARG A 339 -5.78 -5.08 54.08
C ARG A 339 -6.95 -5.89 53.51
N SER A 340 -7.70 -5.31 52.58
CA SER A 340 -8.67 -6.04 51.76
C SER A 340 -7.91 -6.93 50.77
N THR A 341 -8.12 -8.24 50.90
CA THR A 341 -7.63 -9.27 50.00
C THR A 341 -8.39 -9.23 48.67
N SER A 342 -7.67 -9.34 47.55
CA SER A 342 -8.28 -9.41 46.21
C SER A 342 -9.18 -10.63 46.06
N THR A 343 -10.24 -10.51 45.26
CA THR A 343 -11.33 -11.47 45.02
C THR A 343 -10.88 -12.90 44.65
N ILE A 344 -9.69 -13.08 44.06
CA ILE A 344 -9.13 -14.40 43.71
C ILE A 344 -8.45 -15.09 44.92
N GLY A 345 -7.96 -14.33 45.91
CA GLY A 345 -7.45 -14.89 47.17
C GLY A 345 -8.57 -15.54 48.00
N LEU A 346 -9.80 -15.02 47.89
CA LEU A 346 -11.01 -15.59 48.48
C LEU A 346 -11.44 -16.88 47.77
N LEU A 347 -11.25 -16.99 46.45
CA LEU A 347 -11.53 -18.21 45.69
C LEU A 347 -10.49 -19.32 45.97
N ARG A 348 -9.22 -18.96 46.17
CA ARG A 348 -8.16 -19.93 46.51
C ARG A 348 -8.31 -20.49 47.94
N ASN A 349 -8.78 -19.67 48.89
CA ASN A 349 -9.12 -20.14 50.24
C ASN A 349 -10.42 -20.96 50.29
N ARG A 350 -11.35 -20.78 49.33
CA ARG A 350 -12.57 -21.60 49.22
C ARG A 350 -12.33 -22.98 48.59
N LEU A 351 -11.29 -23.14 47.77
CA LEU A 351 -10.92 -24.44 47.20
C LEU A 351 -10.02 -25.28 48.13
N GLY A 352 -9.45 -24.68 49.18
CA GLY A 352 -8.60 -25.38 50.16
C GLY A 352 -9.35 -26.08 51.30
N ASN A 353 -10.62 -25.74 51.55
CA ASN A 353 -11.42 -26.30 52.64
C ASN A 353 -12.67 -27.03 52.12
N LEU A 354 -12.45 -28.05 51.27
CA LEU A 354 -13.43 -29.11 51.03
C LEU A 354 -13.20 -30.22 52.06
N GLY A 355 -13.65 -29.96 53.28
CA GLY A 355 -13.70 -30.91 54.36
C GLY A 355 -14.77 -30.44 55.35
N GLU A 356 -15.81 -31.25 55.49
CA GLU A 356 -16.93 -31.11 56.44
C GLU A 356 -18.07 -30.18 56.02
N TRP A 357 -19.10 -30.81 55.47
CA TRP A 357 -20.48 -30.31 55.48
C TRP A 357 -21.09 -30.58 56.85
N ASN A 358 -21.74 -29.57 57.43
CA ASN A 358 -22.91 -29.78 58.27
C ASN A 358 -23.90 -28.62 58.12
N GLU A 359 -25.16 -29.01 58.02
CA GLU A 359 -26.35 -28.17 57.89
C GLU A 359 -26.51 -27.23 59.10
N MET A 360 -26.79 -25.95 58.84
CA MET A 360 -27.99 -25.26 59.33
C MET A 360 -27.97 -23.76 58.99
N THR A 361 -29.17 -23.22 58.77
CA THR A 361 -29.57 -21.80 58.75
C THR A 361 -29.34 -20.97 57.47
N PHE A 362 -30.32 -21.12 56.56
CA PHE A 362 -30.89 -20.04 55.76
C PHE A 362 -31.45 -18.91 56.64
N LYS A 363 -30.93 -17.68 56.50
CA LYS A 363 -31.68 -16.43 56.27
C LYS A 363 -30.78 -15.20 56.49
N ASN A 364 -30.91 -14.24 55.56
CA ASN A 364 -30.40 -12.87 55.57
C ASN A 364 -28.90 -12.68 55.29
N LYS A 365 -28.57 -12.50 54.00
CA LYS A 365 -27.46 -11.63 53.58
C LYS A 365 -27.80 -10.98 52.24
N THR A 366 -28.05 -9.68 52.30
CA THR A 366 -28.05 -8.71 51.21
C THR A 366 -26.91 -8.98 50.24
N GLU A 367 -27.27 -9.09 48.96
CA GLU A 367 -26.37 -9.19 47.82
C GLU A 367 -25.38 -8.01 47.83
N SER A 368 -24.09 -8.32 48.00
CA SER A 368 -23.03 -7.34 47.77
C SER A 368 -22.83 -7.21 46.27
N ASN A 369 -23.41 -6.15 45.69
CA ASN A 369 -23.19 -5.72 44.31
C ASN A 369 -21.69 -5.69 43.97
N MET A 370 -21.29 -6.47 42.99
CA MET A 370 -19.95 -6.40 42.39
C MET A 370 -19.87 -5.15 41.52
N LEU A 371 -19.22 -4.11 42.02
CA LEU A 371 -18.85 -2.95 41.21
C LEU A 371 -17.68 -3.31 40.28
N SER A 372 -17.80 -2.95 38.99
CA SER A 372 -16.72 -3.14 38.04
C SER A 372 -15.54 -2.17 38.32
N PRO A 373 -14.30 -2.51 37.94
CA PRO A 373 -13.16 -1.60 38.05
C PRO A 373 -13.39 -0.22 37.39
N ALA A 374 -14.20 -0.18 36.31
CA ALA A 374 -14.59 1.06 35.63
C ALA A 374 -15.59 1.89 36.46
N GLN A 375 -16.56 1.26 37.12
CA GLN A 375 -17.44 1.94 38.08
C GLN A 375 -16.64 2.49 39.27
N ILE A 376 -15.63 1.75 39.75
CA ILE A 376 -14.73 2.20 40.82
C ILE A 376 -13.86 3.38 40.35
N ALA A 377 -13.34 3.35 39.12
CA ALA A 377 -12.58 4.45 38.54
C ALA A 377 -13.46 5.69 38.29
N MET A 378 -14.70 5.50 37.84
CA MET A 378 -15.68 6.56 37.60
C MET A 378 -16.09 7.24 38.91
N ILE A 379 -16.40 6.47 39.96
CA ILE A 379 -16.71 6.99 41.31
C ILE A 379 -15.51 7.78 41.87
N ARG A 380 -14.28 7.30 41.67
CA ARG A 380 -13.06 8.01 42.10
C ARG A 380 -12.82 9.31 41.33
N SER A 381 -13.13 9.36 40.02
CA SER A 381 -13.02 10.58 39.22
C SER A 381 -14.04 11.65 39.65
N GLN A 382 -15.24 11.22 40.06
CA GLN A 382 -16.27 12.10 40.60
C GLN A 382 -15.91 12.61 42.01
N GLN A 383 -15.33 11.76 42.87
CA GLN A 383 -14.82 12.16 44.18
C GLN A 383 -13.61 13.11 44.11
N LYS A 384 -12.76 12.99 43.08
CA LYS A 384 -11.65 13.95 42.87
C LYS A 384 -12.13 15.34 42.43
N ARG A 385 -13.31 15.44 41.80
CA ARG A 385 -13.94 16.72 41.44
C ARG A 385 -14.67 17.39 42.60
N SER A 386 -15.14 16.65 43.60
CA SER A 386 -15.80 17.24 44.78
C SER A 386 -14.84 17.87 45.79
N VAL A 387 -13.53 17.57 45.72
CA VAL A 387 -12.51 18.13 46.63
C VAL A 387 -11.88 19.44 46.09
N VAL A 388 -12.10 19.79 44.81
CA VAL A 388 -11.54 21.00 44.19
C VAL A 388 -12.53 22.19 44.22
N ASN A 389 -13.72 22.02 44.81
CA ASN A 389 -14.77 23.05 44.80
C ASN A 389 -14.96 23.77 46.15
N THR A 390 -13.87 24.01 46.88
CA THR A 390 -13.81 24.92 48.02
C THR A 390 -12.50 25.68 47.99
N ASP A 391 -12.42 26.71 47.14
CA ASP A 391 -11.68 27.96 47.37
C ASP A 391 -11.85 28.87 46.14
N LYS A 392 -12.94 29.64 46.13
CA LYS A 392 -13.18 30.73 45.18
C LYS A 392 -12.71 32.05 45.79
N SER A 393 -11.43 32.35 45.69
CA SER A 393 -10.91 33.73 45.61
C SER A 393 -9.40 33.72 45.47
N ASN A 394 -8.90 33.56 44.25
CA ASN A 394 -7.65 34.14 43.77
C ASN A 394 -7.55 33.81 42.28
N VAL A 395 -7.78 34.81 41.44
CA VAL A 395 -7.56 34.72 39.98
C VAL A 395 -6.05 34.71 39.77
N PRO A 396 -5.42 33.63 39.28
CA PRO A 396 -4.05 33.69 38.85
C PRO A 396 -4.04 34.37 37.47
N SER A 397 -3.19 35.37 37.31
CA SER A 397 -2.80 35.89 36.00
C SER A 397 -2.22 34.74 35.18
N PHE A 398 -2.92 34.31 34.12
CA PHE A 398 -2.39 33.35 33.16
C PHE A 398 -1.20 33.99 32.43
N THR A 399 0.01 33.59 32.82
CA THR A 399 1.20 33.74 31.99
C THR A 399 1.12 32.71 30.85
N GLU A 400 1.48 33.10 29.62
CA GLU A 400 1.46 32.28 28.40
C GLU A 400 2.37 31.02 28.43
N ASP A 401 3.05 30.75 29.55
CA ASP A 401 4.03 29.66 29.69
C ASP A 401 3.48 28.33 30.23
N ASP A 402 2.24 28.26 30.73
CA ASP A 402 1.62 27.00 31.17
C ASP A 402 0.92 26.25 30.01
N ALA A 403 1.64 26.06 28.90
CA ALA A 403 1.15 25.23 27.80
C ALA A 403 0.98 23.78 28.29
N ALA A 404 -0.26 23.28 28.31
CA ALA A 404 -0.58 21.93 28.75
C ALA A 404 0.25 20.87 27.99
N SER A 405 1.16 20.18 28.68
CA SER A 405 1.97 19.11 28.09
C SER A 405 1.10 17.93 27.66
N TYR A 406 1.49 17.23 26.59
CA TYR A 406 0.76 16.04 26.15
C TYR A 406 0.83 14.92 27.21
N GLU A 407 -0.33 14.42 27.66
CA GLU A 407 -0.40 13.34 28.65
C GLU A 407 -0.34 11.97 27.97
N LEU A 408 0.76 11.23 28.20
CA LEU A 408 0.90 9.85 27.74
C LEU A 408 0.04 8.91 28.61
N GLY A 409 -0.72 8.02 27.97
CA GLY A 409 -1.36 6.90 28.65
C GLY A 409 -0.35 5.97 29.33
N ASP A 410 -0.69 5.47 30.52
CA ASP A 410 0.09 4.46 31.24
C ASP A 410 -0.54 3.07 31.02
N SER A 411 -0.15 2.46 29.91
CA SER A 411 -0.61 1.15 29.44
C SER A 411 0.59 0.35 28.91
N LEU A 412 0.49 -0.98 28.89
CA LEU A 412 1.47 -1.85 28.22
C LEU A 412 1.19 -2.00 26.72
N LEU A 413 -0.04 -1.68 26.30
CA LEU A 413 -0.47 -1.60 24.91
C LEU A 413 -0.53 -0.13 24.49
N GLY A 414 0.14 0.22 23.40
CA GLY A 414 0.03 1.55 22.80
C GLY A 414 -1.23 1.70 21.95
N PRO A 415 -1.51 2.91 21.42
CA PRO A 415 -2.69 3.13 20.60
C PRO A 415 -2.77 2.22 19.37
N CYS A 416 -1.66 2.05 18.64
CA CYS A 416 -1.57 1.16 17.48
C CYS A 416 -1.86 -0.31 17.87
N ASP A 417 -1.31 -0.76 19.01
CA ASP A 417 -1.51 -2.14 19.46
C ASP A 417 -2.99 -2.40 19.80
N VAL A 418 -3.63 -1.46 20.49
CA VAL A 418 -5.06 -1.54 20.83
C VAL A 418 -5.93 -1.48 19.57
N ALA A 419 -5.59 -0.62 18.60
CA ALA A 419 -6.31 -0.50 17.35
C ALA A 419 -6.33 -1.82 16.57
N ILE A 420 -5.17 -2.46 16.38
CA ILE A 420 -5.05 -3.76 15.71
C ILE A 420 -5.90 -4.82 16.42
N LEU A 421 -5.82 -4.91 17.75
CA LEU A 421 -6.57 -5.89 18.53
C LEU A 421 -8.07 -5.63 18.51
N LEU A 422 -8.48 -4.36 18.52
CA LEU A 422 -9.88 -3.96 18.45
C LEU A 422 -10.45 -4.34 17.08
N GLN A 423 -9.75 -3.95 16.00
CA GLN A 423 -10.12 -4.26 14.62
C GLN A 423 -10.22 -5.78 14.39
N ALA A 424 -9.25 -6.57 14.87
CA ALA A 424 -9.27 -8.02 14.75
C ALA A 424 -10.52 -8.67 15.36
N GLY A 425 -11.05 -8.11 16.46
CA GLY A 425 -12.32 -8.59 17.02
C GLY A 425 -13.57 -8.03 16.34
N LEU A 426 -13.53 -6.79 15.82
CA LEU A 426 -14.63 -6.22 15.03
C LEU A 426 -14.84 -6.96 13.69
N THR A 427 -13.76 -7.49 13.10
CA THR A 427 -13.79 -8.26 11.86
C THR A 427 -13.92 -9.78 12.09
N SER A 428 -14.09 -10.24 13.34
CA SER A 428 -14.18 -11.67 13.63
C SER A 428 -15.47 -12.27 13.05
N SER A 429 -15.41 -13.48 12.47
CA SER A 429 -16.61 -14.20 12.04
C SER A 429 -17.49 -14.69 13.20
N LEU A 430 -16.97 -14.65 14.44
CA LEU A 430 -17.67 -15.03 15.67
C LEU A 430 -17.93 -13.82 16.58
N LYS A 431 -18.40 -12.69 16.02
CA LYS A 431 -18.68 -11.45 16.80
C LYS A 431 -19.58 -11.70 18.03
N SER A 432 -20.53 -12.64 17.91
CA SER A 432 -21.45 -13.03 18.98
C SER A 432 -20.87 -13.98 20.03
N SER A 433 -19.63 -14.46 19.85
CA SER A 433 -18.97 -15.29 20.86
C SER A 433 -18.70 -14.46 22.10
N THR A 434 -19.09 -14.99 23.26
CA THR A 434 -18.80 -14.39 24.57
C THR A 434 -17.33 -14.04 24.76
N VAL A 435 -16.43 -14.81 24.15
CA VAL A 435 -14.98 -14.60 24.19
C VAL A 435 -14.58 -13.32 23.45
N VAL A 436 -15.13 -13.09 22.26
CA VAL A 436 -14.87 -11.88 21.46
C VAL A 436 -15.47 -10.66 22.17
N GLN A 437 -16.72 -10.75 22.63
CA GLN A 437 -17.38 -9.68 23.37
C GLN A 437 -16.59 -9.29 24.64
N LEU A 438 -16.06 -10.28 25.38
CA LEU A 438 -15.23 -10.03 26.56
C LEU A 438 -13.92 -9.31 26.19
N ASN A 439 -13.23 -9.73 25.13
CA ASN A 439 -12.01 -9.08 24.69
C ASN A 439 -12.23 -7.63 24.28
N GLN A 440 -13.28 -7.38 23.49
CA GLN A 440 -13.68 -6.04 23.09
C GLN A 440 -14.00 -5.17 24.31
N ARG A 441 -14.75 -5.70 25.28
CA ARG A 441 -15.04 -5.02 26.55
C ARG A 441 -13.76 -4.65 27.31
N MET A 442 -12.80 -5.56 27.39
CA MET A 442 -11.52 -5.32 28.07
C MET A 442 -10.68 -4.23 27.39
N LEU A 443 -10.64 -4.21 26.06
CA LEU A 443 -9.94 -3.16 25.30
C LEU A 443 -10.64 -1.81 25.46
N ILE A 444 -11.98 -1.78 25.41
CA ILE A 444 -12.77 -0.56 25.63
C ILE A 444 -12.58 -0.01 27.06
N ASP A 445 -12.57 -0.87 28.08
CA ASP A 445 -12.29 -0.47 29.45
C ASP A 445 -10.85 0.04 29.62
N LEU A 446 -9.88 -0.56 28.90
CA LEU A 446 -8.53 -0.05 28.85
C LEU A 446 -8.52 1.36 28.27
N ILE A 447 -9.14 1.60 27.12
CA ILE A 447 -9.22 2.93 26.49
C ILE A 447 -9.88 3.93 27.44
N ALA A 448 -11.02 3.58 28.05
CA ALA A 448 -11.73 4.43 29.00
C ALA A 448 -10.94 4.75 30.27
N SER A 449 -9.94 3.92 30.61
CA SER A 449 -9.03 4.17 31.72
C SER A 449 -7.90 5.14 31.34
N GLN A 450 -7.60 5.36 30.06
CA GLN A 450 -6.53 6.25 29.60
C GLN A 450 -7.01 7.70 29.41
N PRO A 451 -6.11 8.68 29.23
CA PRO A 451 -6.49 10.04 28.84
C PRO A 451 -7.30 10.05 27.54
N ASN A 452 -8.19 11.03 27.36
CA ASN A 452 -9.06 11.11 26.17
C ASN A 452 -8.26 11.13 24.85
N SER A 453 -7.06 11.72 24.84
CA SER A 453 -6.16 11.71 23.68
C SER A 453 -5.74 10.30 23.25
N PHE A 454 -5.71 9.34 24.17
CA PHE A 454 -5.45 7.93 23.85
C PHE A 454 -6.59 7.31 23.05
N ALA A 455 -7.85 7.65 23.34
CA ALA A 455 -8.99 7.15 22.59
C ALA A 455 -8.99 7.70 21.15
N VAL A 456 -8.70 9.00 20.98
CA VAL A 456 -8.49 9.62 19.66
C VAL A 456 -7.37 8.91 18.92
N ALA A 457 -6.23 8.68 19.56
CA ALA A 457 -5.10 7.97 18.97
C ALA A 457 -5.45 6.52 18.54
N VAL A 458 -6.22 5.78 19.34
CA VAL A 458 -6.67 4.43 18.96
C VAL A 458 -7.60 4.47 17.76
N LEU A 459 -8.58 5.37 17.75
CA LEU A 459 -9.50 5.53 16.61
C LEU A 459 -8.74 5.97 15.35
N ALA A 460 -7.79 6.88 15.50
CA ALA A 460 -6.92 7.29 14.41
C ALA A 460 -6.12 6.10 13.85
N GLU A 461 -5.53 5.26 14.71
CA GLU A 461 -4.80 4.06 14.29
C GLU A 461 -5.68 3.01 13.59
N ILE A 462 -6.97 2.92 13.95
CA ILE A 462 -7.94 2.09 13.21
C ILE A 462 -8.22 2.67 11.83
N GLY A 463 -8.28 4.01 11.74
CA GLY A 463 -8.38 4.73 10.49
C GLY A 463 -7.09 4.68 9.66
N THR A 464 -5.93 4.42 10.26
CA THR A 464 -4.62 4.35 9.60
C THR A 464 -3.99 2.96 9.66
N PRO A 465 -4.60 1.90 9.08
CA PRO A 465 -3.92 0.61 8.98
C PRO A 465 -2.75 0.73 7.99
N GLY A 466 -1.62 1.25 8.47
CA GLY A 466 -0.47 1.68 7.67
C GLY A 466 -0.41 3.18 7.39
N GLY A 467 -0.33 4.01 8.44
CA GLY A 467 0.21 5.38 8.36
C GLY A 467 -0.71 6.48 7.82
N ASP A 468 -1.55 6.20 6.83
CA ASP A 468 -2.40 7.21 6.16
C ASP A 468 -3.87 7.10 6.59
N GLY A 469 -4.48 8.21 6.99
CA GLY A 469 -5.82 8.24 7.57
C GLY A 469 -6.89 7.99 6.52
N SER A 470 -7.67 6.91 6.71
CA SER A 470 -8.84 6.54 5.93
C SER A 470 -10.12 6.88 6.71
N PRO A 471 -10.81 7.99 6.39
CA PRO A 471 -12.10 8.30 7.00
C PRO A 471 -13.10 7.17 6.80
N ARG A 472 -13.05 6.48 5.65
CA ARG A 472 -13.91 5.32 5.38
C ARG A 472 -13.63 4.14 6.31
N SER A 473 -12.36 3.74 6.45
CA SER A 473 -12.02 2.56 7.27
C SER A 473 -12.37 2.83 8.73
N LEU A 474 -12.15 4.08 9.18
CA LEU A 474 -12.63 4.53 10.47
C LEU A 474 -14.17 4.56 10.54
N ALA A 475 -14.88 5.03 9.52
CA ALA A 475 -16.34 5.04 9.48
C ALA A 475 -16.94 3.63 9.61
N SER A 476 -16.40 2.67 8.85
CA SER A 476 -16.73 1.24 9.00
C SER A 476 -16.52 0.75 10.43
N ALA A 477 -15.35 1.01 11.00
CA ALA A 477 -15.05 0.59 12.37
C ALA A 477 -15.94 1.28 13.42
N LEU A 478 -16.29 2.55 13.22
CA LEU A 478 -17.21 3.28 14.09
C LEU A 478 -18.62 2.69 14.02
N MET A 479 -19.13 2.35 12.82
CA MET A 479 -20.41 1.65 12.69
C MET A 479 -20.38 0.32 13.45
N ALA A 480 -19.31 -0.47 13.28
CA ALA A 480 -19.15 -1.75 13.98
C ALA A 480 -19.04 -1.58 15.51
N LEU A 481 -18.36 -0.53 15.99
CA LEU A 481 -18.24 -0.22 17.41
C LEU A 481 -19.56 0.24 18.04
N LEU A 482 -20.33 1.06 17.32
CA LEU A 482 -21.64 1.53 17.77
C LEU A 482 -22.67 0.40 17.84
N GLU A 483 -22.48 -0.64 17.03
CA GLU A 483 -23.35 -1.82 16.94
C GLU A 483 -22.76 -3.06 17.62
N LEU A 484 -21.74 -2.87 18.46
CA LEU A 484 -21.06 -3.97 19.15
C LEU A 484 -22.06 -4.87 19.88
N ASP A 485 -22.05 -6.16 19.56
CA ASP A 485 -22.89 -7.15 20.23
C ASP A 485 -22.44 -7.29 21.69
N GLN A 486 -23.39 -7.10 22.61
CA GLN A 486 -23.17 -7.16 24.05
C GLN A 486 -24.17 -8.12 24.72
N SER A 487 -24.75 -9.04 23.95
CA SER A 487 -25.73 -10.03 24.40
C SER A 487 -25.22 -10.97 25.50
N SER A 488 -23.90 -11.16 25.62
CA SER A 488 -23.31 -11.94 26.71
C SER A 488 -23.27 -11.19 28.05
N PHE A 489 -23.54 -9.89 28.07
CA PHE A 489 -23.57 -9.07 29.29
C PHE A 489 -25.00 -8.81 29.74
N ILE A 490 -25.22 -8.88 31.06
CA ILE A 490 -26.48 -8.42 31.66
C ILE A 490 -26.73 -6.95 31.32
N PRO A 491 -28.00 -6.50 31.19
CA PRO A 491 -28.34 -5.15 30.74
C PRO A 491 -27.63 -4.03 31.53
N GLU A 492 -27.41 -4.21 32.83
CA GLU A 492 -26.75 -3.24 33.71
C GLU A 492 -25.25 -3.06 33.40
N ASN A 493 -24.65 -4.04 32.73
CA ASN A 493 -23.22 -4.06 32.36
C ASN A 493 -22.97 -3.71 30.89
N GLN A 494 -24.03 -3.59 30.08
CA GLN A 494 -23.95 -3.17 28.69
C GLN A 494 -23.53 -1.70 28.62
N LEU A 495 -22.60 -1.42 27.71
CA LEU A 495 -22.12 -0.08 27.42
C LEU A 495 -23.04 0.63 26.44
N ASN A 496 -23.40 1.85 26.78
CA ASN A 496 -23.91 2.79 25.78
C ASN A 496 -22.72 3.35 24.98
N MET A 497 -22.42 2.72 23.85
CA MET A 497 -21.28 3.09 23.00
C MET A 497 -21.36 4.51 22.47
N HIS A 498 -22.56 5.01 22.16
CA HIS A 498 -22.75 6.40 21.72
C HIS A 498 -22.29 7.37 22.81
N SER A 499 -22.83 7.23 24.03
CA SER A 499 -22.44 8.11 25.15
C SER A 499 -20.98 7.95 25.56
N LEU A 500 -20.40 6.77 25.38
CA LEU A 500 -18.99 6.53 25.67
C LEU A 500 -18.08 7.24 24.65
N LEU A 501 -18.37 7.11 23.35
CA LEU A 501 -17.63 7.78 22.28
C LEU A 501 -17.78 9.31 22.37
N GLU A 502 -18.97 9.84 22.63
CA GLU A 502 -19.19 11.29 22.86
C GLU A 502 -18.42 11.82 24.08
N LYS A 503 -18.19 10.97 25.09
CA LYS A 503 -17.37 11.33 26.25
C LYS A 503 -15.87 11.33 25.91
N TRP A 504 -15.42 10.40 25.08
CA TRP A 504 -14.03 10.38 24.60
C TRP A 504 -13.75 11.55 23.67
N LEU A 505 -14.68 11.82 22.75
CA LEU A 505 -14.61 12.84 21.69
C LEU A 505 -15.46 14.05 22.08
N GLN A 506 -14.92 14.90 22.96
CA GLN A 506 -15.65 16.06 23.46
C GLN A 506 -16.04 17.01 22.32
N GLY A 507 -17.33 17.34 22.20
CA GLY A 507 -17.86 18.21 21.14
C GLY A 507 -18.46 17.47 19.95
N TYR A 508 -18.23 16.15 19.87
CA TYR A 508 -18.79 15.31 18.81
C TYR A 508 -20.13 14.74 19.23
N LYS A 509 -21.05 14.66 18.27
CA LYS A 509 -22.33 13.97 18.44
C LYS A 509 -22.30 12.69 17.62
N MET A 510 -22.48 11.54 18.26
CA MET A 510 -22.45 10.27 17.53
C MET A 510 -23.81 10.03 16.86
N PRO A 511 -23.86 9.88 15.52
CA PRO A 511 -25.08 9.53 14.81
C PRO A 511 -25.66 8.22 15.34
N ARG A 512 -26.96 8.19 15.63
CA ARG A 512 -27.68 6.96 16.01
C ARG A 512 -28.38 6.39 14.79
N ARG A 513 -28.08 5.15 14.42
CA ARG A 513 -28.67 4.51 13.23
C ARG A 513 -30.19 4.61 13.18
N GLU A 514 -30.86 4.44 14.33
CA GLU A 514 -32.32 4.54 14.47
C GLU A 514 -32.90 5.86 13.94
N ASP A 515 -32.18 6.97 14.10
CA ASP A 515 -32.63 8.28 13.63
C ASP A 515 -32.57 8.40 12.10
N TYR A 516 -31.76 7.58 11.42
CA TYR A 516 -31.56 7.60 9.97
C TYR A 516 -32.32 6.49 9.24
N LEU A 517 -32.87 5.50 9.96
CA LEU A 517 -33.77 4.48 9.38
C LEU A 517 -35.18 5.05 9.16
N ALA A 518 -36.05 4.33 8.45
CA ALA A 518 -37.41 4.78 8.18
C ALA A 518 -38.20 5.00 9.49
N GLY A 519 -38.88 6.13 9.56
CA GLY A 519 -39.56 6.61 10.77
C GLY A 519 -38.66 7.40 11.73
N GLY A 520 -37.34 7.40 11.51
CA GLY A 520 -36.39 8.24 12.24
C GLY A 520 -36.43 9.71 11.83
N ARG A 521 -35.89 10.59 12.68
CA ARG A 521 -35.88 12.06 12.47
C ARG A 521 -35.13 12.49 11.20
N TRP A 522 -34.13 11.72 10.79
CA TRP A 522 -33.25 11.96 9.64
C TRP A 522 -33.35 10.84 8.59
N ALA A 523 -34.51 10.20 8.46
CA ALA A 523 -34.72 9.07 7.52
C ALA A 523 -34.33 9.36 6.05
N ARG A 524 -34.31 10.64 5.64
CA ARG A 524 -33.91 11.09 4.30
C ARG A 524 -32.39 11.27 4.11
N GLN A 525 -31.62 11.26 5.18
CA GLN A 525 -30.16 11.41 5.14
C GLN A 525 -29.49 10.04 5.28
N SER A 526 -28.27 9.88 4.75
CA SER A 526 -27.48 8.66 4.93
C SER A 526 -26.88 8.59 6.33
N TYR A 527 -27.02 7.44 6.99
CA TYR A 527 -26.32 7.13 8.23
C TYR A 527 -24.81 7.02 8.00
N TYR A 528 -24.43 6.38 6.89
CA TYR A 528 -23.04 6.23 6.50
C TYR A 528 -22.34 7.58 6.34
N ASP A 529 -22.94 8.51 5.58
CA ASP A 529 -22.38 9.86 5.40
C ASP A 529 -22.20 10.60 6.73
N ALA A 530 -23.17 10.49 7.64
CA ALA A 530 -23.07 11.11 8.95
C ALA A 530 -21.91 10.55 9.79
N ILE A 531 -21.67 9.24 9.73
CA ILE A 531 -20.54 8.59 10.39
C ILE A 531 -19.21 8.92 9.69
N PHE A 532 -19.21 8.99 8.37
CA PHE A 532 -18.05 9.35 7.56
C PHE A 532 -17.55 10.76 7.92
N LEU A 533 -18.44 11.74 8.05
CA LEU A 533 -18.09 13.10 8.49
C LEU A 533 -17.48 13.13 9.90
N VAL A 534 -17.99 12.30 10.81
CA VAL A 534 -17.42 12.15 12.15
C VAL A 534 -16.01 11.55 12.08
N ALA A 535 -15.80 10.56 11.21
CA ALA A 535 -14.49 9.96 10.99
C ALA A 535 -13.47 10.96 10.44
N GLU A 536 -13.85 11.81 9.47
CA GLU A 536 -12.99 12.89 8.96
C GLU A 536 -12.55 13.84 10.07
N GLN A 537 -13.49 14.27 10.91
CA GLN A 537 -13.21 15.16 12.03
C GLN A 537 -12.29 14.51 13.08
N ILE A 538 -12.50 13.22 13.41
CA ILE A 538 -11.61 12.48 14.33
C ILE A 538 -10.18 12.42 13.78
N LEU A 539 -10.02 12.17 12.48
CA LEU A 539 -8.69 12.12 11.85
C LEU A 539 -8.02 13.48 11.81
N ALA A 540 -8.79 14.56 11.61
CA ALA A 540 -8.28 15.93 11.72
C ALA A 540 -7.80 16.26 13.16
N ASP A 541 -8.54 15.84 14.19
CA ASP A 541 -8.12 16.02 15.59
C ASP A 541 -6.93 15.13 15.98
N ALA A 542 -6.69 14.04 15.24
CA ALA A 542 -5.59 13.12 15.48
C ALA A 542 -4.22 13.62 15.01
N GLU A 543 -4.12 14.78 14.36
CA GLU A 543 -2.84 15.37 13.94
C GLU A 543 -1.83 15.49 15.11
N VAL A 544 -2.29 15.84 16.31
CA VAL A 544 -1.44 15.92 17.50
C VAL A 544 -0.83 14.56 17.82
N TYR A 545 -1.60 13.48 17.67
CA TYR A 545 -1.12 12.14 17.89
C TYR A 545 -0.12 11.70 16.82
N PHE A 546 -0.37 11.99 15.53
CA PHE A 546 0.61 11.70 14.47
C PHE A 546 1.91 12.48 14.64
N ALA A 547 1.82 13.75 15.06
CA ALA A 547 2.98 14.55 15.41
C ALA A 547 3.78 13.90 16.56
N LEU A 548 3.10 13.39 17.59
CA LEU A 548 3.72 12.66 18.71
C LEU A 548 4.36 11.35 18.23
N LYS A 549 3.64 10.57 17.43
CA LYS A 549 4.14 9.32 16.84
C LYS A 549 5.42 9.59 16.07
N ASN A 550 5.44 10.64 15.24
CA ASN A 550 6.63 11.00 14.46
C ASN A 550 7.77 11.51 15.33
N HIS A 551 7.48 12.23 16.41
CA HIS A 551 8.48 12.65 17.40
C HIS A 551 9.17 11.44 18.08
N ILE A 552 8.41 10.39 18.39
CA ILE A 552 8.89 9.19 19.10
C ILE A 552 9.55 8.19 18.14
N GLN A 553 8.99 8.01 16.95
CA GLN A 553 9.35 6.92 16.04
C GLN A 553 10.39 7.32 15.00
N HIS A 554 10.46 8.59 14.62
CA HIS A 554 11.29 9.05 13.51
C HIS A 554 12.37 10.04 13.95
N VAL A 555 13.62 9.71 13.67
CA VAL A 555 14.75 10.64 13.75
C VAL A 555 14.65 11.61 12.58
N ARG A 556 14.56 12.90 12.90
CA ARG A 556 14.69 13.99 11.92
C ARG A 556 16.14 14.47 11.91
N HIS A 557 16.81 14.28 10.78
CA HIS A 557 18.21 14.70 10.61
C HIS A 557 18.32 16.18 10.25
N SER A 558 17.31 16.72 9.56
CA SER A 558 17.20 18.13 9.23
C SER A 558 15.82 18.69 9.59
N THR A 559 15.79 19.98 9.90
CA THR A 559 14.56 20.77 10.03
C THR A 559 14.17 21.37 8.68
N GLU A 560 12.90 21.77 8.54
CA GLU A 560 12.43 22.46 7.34
C GLU A 560 13.16 23.80 7.10
N SER A 561 13.62 24.46 8.18
CA SER A 561 14.39 25.70 8.09
C SER A 561 15.87 25.51 7.76
N ASP A 562 16.38 24.27 7.79
CA ASP A 562 17.79 24.03 7.46
C ASP A 562 18.01 24.26 5.96
N ASP A 563 19.16 24.84 5.60
CA ASP A 563 19.54 24.93 4.19
C ASP A 563 19.72 23.54 3.58
N ILE A 564 19.39 23.42 2.29
CA ILE A 564 19.61 22.19 1.53
C ILE A 564 21.08 22.15 1.14
N PRO A 565 21.84 21.08 1.49
CA PRO A 565 23.21 20.93 1.02
C PRO A 565 23.27 21.13 -0.49
N GLN A 566 24.15 22.03 -0.94
CA GLN A 566 24.34 22.35 -2.34
C GLN A 566 25.65 21.77 -2.85
N PRO A 567 25.79 21.51 -4.16
CA PRO A 567 27.07 21.26 -4.81
C PRO A 567 28.10 22.34 -4.43
N LYS A 568 29.34 21.92 -4.21
CA LYS A 568 30.43 22.82 -3.80
C LYS A 568 30.70 23.91 -4.84
N GLU A 569 30.48 23.65 -6.14
CA GLU A 569 30.57 24.67 -7.20
C GLU A 569 29.60 25.84 -6.96
N LEU A 570 28.33 25.55 -6.61
CA LEU A 570 27.33 26.60 -6.35
C LEU A 570 27.63 27.36 -5.06
N GLN A 571 28.13 26.67 -4.04
CA GLN A 571 28.57 27.31 -2.80
C GLN A 571 29.71 28.30 -3.05
N ILE A 572 30.74 27.88 -3.80
CA ILE A 572 31.88 28.75 -4.17
C ILE A 572 31.39 29.93 -5.03
N SER A 573 30.48 29.70 -5.96
CA SER A 573 29.93 30.75 -6.82
C SER A 573 29.20 31.84 -6.01
N ARG A 574 28.36 31.45 -5.04
CA ARG A 574 27.69 32.40 -4.14
C ARG A 574 28.66 33.18 -3.25
N ILE A 575 29.75 32.56 -2.80
CA ILE A 575 30.82 33.22 -2.04
C ILE A 575 31.54 34.25 -2.92
N ILE A 576 31.77 33.95 -4.20
CA ILE A 576 32.37 34.88 -5.15
C ILE A 576 31.45 36.07 -5.40
N GLU A 577 30.15 35.84 -5.64
CA GLU A 577 29.16 36.88 -5.91
C GLU A 577 28.95 37.83 -4.70
N SER A 578 29.00 37.29 -3.48
CA SER A 578 28.86 38.10 -2.25
C SER A 578 30.11 38.92 -1.90
N ASN A 579 31.30 38.51 -2.36
CA ASN A 579 32.57 39.16 -2.08
C ASN A 579 33.07 40.11 -3.20
N ASN A 580 32.17 40.58 -4.07
CA ASN A 580 32.50 41.40 -5.25
C ASN A 580 33.37 42.66 -4.98
N ASP A 581 33.53 43.10 -3.72
CA ASP A 581 34.36 44.26 -3.33
C ASP A 581 35.69 43.93 -2.63
N GLN A 582 35.97 42.67 -2.27
CA GLN A 582 37.24 42.27 -1.63
C GLN A 582 37.83 41.09 -2.39
N GLY A 583 38.73 41.42 -3.33
CA GLY A 583 39.30 40.50 -4.33
C GLY A 583 39.34 39.03 -3.91
N VAL A 584 38.56 38.21 -4.62
CA VAL A 584 38.54 36.75 -4.47
C VAL A 584 39.97 36.22 -4.47
N THR A 585 40.40 35.63 -3.35
CA THR A 585 41.75 35.08 -3.21
C THR A 585 41.94 33.97 -4.26
N ALA A 586 43.12 33.96 -4.91
CA ALA A 586 43.48 32.96 -5.92
C ALA A 586 43.28 31.50 -5.45
N GLU A 587 43.33 31.29 -4.12
CA GLU A 587 43.10 30.03 -3.42
C GLU A 587 41.75 29.35 -3.75
N TYR A 588 40.64 30.11 -3.89
CA TYR A 588 39.34 29.51 -4.20
C TYR A 588 39.25 28.99 -5.64
N LYS A 589 39.85 29.73 -6.60
CA LYS A 589 39.96 29.31 -8.01
C LYS A 589 40.82 28.05 -8.16
N GLU A 590 41.74 27.83 -7.23
CA GLU A 590 42.63 26.67 -7.23
C GLU A 590 42.12 25.46 -6.44
N SER A 591 40.92 25.53 -5.86
CA SER A 591 40.35 24.42 -5.11
C SER A 591 40.23 23.15 -5.96
N LYS A 592 40.45 21.98 -5.33
CA LYS A 592 40.38 20.67 -6.00
C LYS A 592 39.05 20.46 -6.73
N VAL A 593 37.95 20.96 -6.16
CA VAL A 593 36.61 20.90 -6.74
C VAL A 593 36.54 21.71 -8.04
N MET A 594 36.93 22.98 -8.03
CA MET A 594 36.83 23.83 -9.23
C MET A 594 37.75 23.33 -10.35
N LYS A 595 38.92 22.78 -10.01
CA LYS A 595 39.80 22.08 -10.97
C LYS A 595 39.11 20.85 -11.57
N ALA A 596 38.43 20.03 -10.76
CA ALA A 596 37.69 18.86 -11.23
C ALA A 596 36.47 19.23 -12.09
N VAL A 597 35.70 20.25 -11.69
CA VAL A 597 34.58 20.81 -12.47
C VAL A 597 35.06 21.35 -13.81
N GLY A 598 36.10 22.17 -13.81
CA GLY A 598 36.67 22.75 -15.03
C GLY A 598 37.17 21.66 -15.98
N LEU A 599 37.85 20.64 -15.44
CA LEU A 599 38.29 19.48 -16.21
C LEU A 599 37.10 18.69 -16.79
N ALA A 600 36.07 18.40 -16.00
CA ALA A 600 34.89 17.68 -16.47
C ALA A 600 34.18 18.43 -17.61
N LYS A 601 33.90 19.73 -17.43
CA LYS A 601 33.30 20.58 -18.48
C LYS A 601 34.16 20.63 -19.75
N GLN A 602 35.47 20.79 -19.59
CA GLN A 602 36.40 20.78 -20.72
C GLN A 602 36.38 19.45 -21.47
N ARG A 603 36.41 18.31 -20.75
CA ARG A 603 36.40 16.98 -21.39
C ARG A 603 35.08 16.68 -22.08
N ILE A 604 33.95 17.13 -21.53
CA ILE A 604 32.64 17.04 -22.20
C ILE A 604 32.66 17.84 -23.49
N LEU A 605 33.14 19.08 -23.46
CA LEU A 605 33.22 19.92 -24.66
C LEU A 605 34.12 19.30 -25.75
N GLU A 606 35.32 18.85 -25.37
CA GLU A 606 36.24 18.17 -26.30
C GLU A 606 35.60 16.90 -26.91
N ALA A 607 34.84 16.15 -26.12
CA ALA A 607 34.13 14.95 -26.57
C ALA A 607 32.95 15.28 -27.48
N ASP A 608 32.17 16.32 -27.17
CA ASP A 608 31.07 16.79 -27.99
C ASP A 608 31.58 17.31 -29.35
N GLU A 609 32.66 18.09 -29.37
CA GLU A 609 33.31 18.57 -30.60
C GLU A 609 33.81 17.41 -31.49
N ALA A 610 34.53 16.45 -30.90
CA ALA A 610 34.97 15.25 -31.62
C ALA A 610 33.79 14.38 -32.06
N GLY A 611 32.72 14.32 -31.26
CA GLY A 611 31.49 13.62 -31.59
C GLY A 611 30.78 14.22 -32.80
N GLN A 612 30.74 15.55 -32.92
CA GLN A 612 30.17 16.22 -34.09
C GLN A 612 30.98 15.94 -35.36
N GLU A 613 32.31 15.87 -35.27
CA GLU A 613 33.17 15.42 -36.38
C GLU A 613 32.85 13.97 -36.77
N ALA A 614 32.73 13.08 -35.78
CA ALA A 614 32.38 11.67 -36.00
C ALA A 614 30.99 11.47 -36.62
N ILE A 615 29.99 12.29 -36.27
CA ILE A 615 28.66 12.23 -36.91
C ILE A 615 28.76 12.50 -38.41
N LYS A 616 29.60 13.46 -38.84
CA LYS A 616 29.78 13.74 -40.27
C LYS A 616 30.35 12.51 -40.99
N GLU A 617 31.37 11.89 -40.40
CA GLU A 617 31.96 10.65 -40.91
C GLU A 617 30.91 9.51 -40.99
N LEU A 618 30.08 9.34 -39.97
CA LEU A 618 29.03 8.31 -39.92
C LEU A 618 27.90 8.55 -40.94
N ARG A 619 27.66 9.80 -41.36
CA ARG A 619 26.62 10.15 -42.35
C ARG A 619 27.14 10.11 -43.79
N GLU A 620 28.42 10.45 -44.00
CA GLU A 620 29.05 10.50 -45.31
C GLU A 620 29.66 9.16 -45.73
N GLY A 621 29.95 8.27 -44.77
CA GLY A 621 30.59 6.99 -45.04
C GLY A 621 29.71 6.03 -45.84
N GLU A 622 30.13 5.71 -47.07
CA GLU A 622 29.55 4.62 -47.90
C GLU A 622 29.86 3.21 -47.35
N SER A 623 30.61 3.08 -46.25
CA SER A 623 31.10 1.80 -45.73
C SER A 623 30.03 1.01 -44.99
N THR A 624 29.18 0.41 -45.82
CA THR A 624 28.30 -0.73 -45.61
C THR A 624 28.93 -1.83 -44.75
N LYS A 625 28.39 -2.03 -43.54
CA LYS A 625 28.09 -3.31 -42.84
C LYS A 625 28.31 -3.18 -41.34
N TRP A 626 27.34 -3.72 -40.61
CA TRP A 626 27.20 -4.01 -39.17
C TRP A 626 28.51 -4.28 -38.36
N LYS A 627 29.65 -4.62 -38.98
CA LYS A 627 30.89 -5.03 -38.28
C LYS A 627 32.18 -4.39 -38.82
N GLY A 628 32.09 -3.29 -39.56
CA GLY A 628 33.28 -2.57 -40.05
C GLY A 628 34.10 -1.92 -38.93
N GLU A 629 35.40 -1.72 -39.15
CA GLU A 629 36.23 -0.88 -38.28
C GLU A 629 35.65 0.54 -38.26
N ARG A 630 35.33 1.04 -37.07
CA ARG A 630 34.86 2.42 -36.91
C ARG A 630 35.96 3.38 -37.37
N GLY A 631 35.55 4.43 -38.07
CA GLY A 631 36.43 5.49 -38.55
C GLY A 631 37.27 6.13 -37.43
N LYS A 632 38.37 6.77 -37.81
CA LYS A 632 39.32 7.35 -36.83
C LYS A 632 38.67 8.46 -36.00
N ALA A 633 37.76 9.25 -36.57
CA ALA A 633 37.08 10.29 -35.82
C ALA A 633 36.12 9.68 -34.79
N CYS A 634 35.39 8.61 -35.16
CA CYS A 634 34.56 7.86 -34.23
C CYS A 634 35.33 7.29 -33.04
N GLN A 635 36.48 6.64 -33.29
CA GLN A 635 37.33 6.09 -32.22
C GLN A 635 37.84 7.19 -31.28
N ARG A 636 38.31 8.30 -31.86
CA ARG A 636 38.75 9.48 -31.10
C ARG A 636 37.64 10.07 -30.23
N ALA A 637 36.43 10.21 -30.78
CA ALA A 637 35.27 10.71 -30.03
C ALA A 637 34.93 9.79 -28.85
N ILE A 638 34.90 8.47 -29.06
CA ILE A 638 34.66 7.48 -28.01
C ILE A 638 35.71 7.58 -26.89
N GLU A 639 36.99 7.68 -27.24
CA GLU A 639 38.06 7.88 -26.25
C GLU A 639 37.89 9.18 -25.44
N PHE A 640 37.46 10.26 -26.09
CA PHE A 640 37.21 11.53 -25.41
C PHE A 640 35.99 11.46 -24.49
N TYR A 641 34.92 10.78 -24.90
CA TYR A 641 33.78 10.53 -24.02
C TYR A 641 34.18 9.68 -22.81
N PHE A 642 35.00 8.65 -22.96
CA PHE A 642 35.51 7.90 -21.80
C PHE A 642 36.32 8.78 -20.84
N LYS A 643 37.13 9.71 -21.36
CA LYS A 643 37.83 10.70 -20.53
C LYS A 643 36.85 11.66 -19.83
N ALA A 644 35.76 12.03 -20.49
CA ALA A 644 34.70 12.85 -19.90
C ALA A 644 33.97 12.10 -18.77
N PHE A 645 33.63 10.82 -18.98
CA PHE A 645 33.00 9.96 -17.97
C PHE A 645 33.91 9.80 -16.74
N ASP A 646 35.20 9.50 -16.95
CA ASP A 646 36.21 9.41 -15.89
C ASP A 646 36.39 10.73 -15.14
N ALA A 647 36.42 11.87 -15.84
CA ALA A 647 36.48 13.18 -15.19
C ALA A 647 35.24 13.47 -14.32
N CYS A 648 34.04 13.10 -14.79
CA CYS A 648 32.80 13.22 -14.04
C CYS A 648 32.77 12.28 -12.83
N SER A 649 33.24 11.04 -12.97
CA SER A 649 33.40 10.10 -11.85
C SER A 649 34.36 10.65 -10.79
N LYS A 650 35.52 11.18 -11.20
CA LYS A 650 36.49 11.80 -10.30
C LYS A 650 35.92 13.04 -9.62
N LEU A 651 35.05 13.79 -10.30
CA LEU A 651 34.32 14.90 -9.70
C LEU A 651 33.38 14.40 -8.58
N LEU A 652 32.63 13.31 -8.81
CA LEU A 652 31.75 12.72 -7.80
C LEU A 652 32.52 12.15 -6.59
N ASP A 653 33.73 11.64 -6.79
CA ASP A 653 34.60 11.21 -5.69
C ASP A 653 35.03 12.40 -4.80
N VAL A 654 35.06 13.63 -5.33
CA VAL A 654 35.42 14.87 -4.60
C VAL A 654 34.19 15.60 -4.04
N ASP A 655 33.08 15.55 -4.76
CA ASP A 655 31.80 16.14 -4.41
C ASP A 655 30.64 15.25 -4.86
N LYS A 656 30.10 14.47 -3.93
CA LYS A 656 28.99 13.56 -4.18
C LYS A 656 27.72 14.25 -4.68
N LEU A 657 27.57 15.56 -4.45
CA LEU A 657 26.40 16.32 -4.88
C LEU A 657 26.59 16.92 -6.28
N ALA A 658 27.76 16.78 -6.92
CA ALA A 658 28.04 17.43 -8.20
C ALA A 658 27.05 17.02 -9.31
N PHE A 659 26.47 15.82 -9.26
CA PHE A 659 25.46 15.39 -10.23
C PHE A 659 24.20 16.29 -10.23
N GLN A 660 23.98 17.08 -9.18
CA GLN A 660 22.83 17.99 -9.07
C GLN A 660 23.01 19.29 -9.87
N LEU A 661 24.22 19.56 -10.38
CA LEU A 661 24.50 20.72 -11.22
C LEU A 661 23.79 20.59 -12.57
N ASP A 662 23.16 21.65 -13.06
CA ASP A 662 22.34 21.61 -14.28
C ASP A 662 23.08 21.04 -15.49
N TRP A 663 24.35 21.43 -15.69
CA TRP A 663 25.18 20.92 -16.78
C TRP A 663 25.50 19.42 -16.64
N PHE A 664 25.64 18.91 -15.41
CA PHE A 664 25.91 17.50 -15.17
C PHE A 664 24.61 16.70 -15.28
N LYS A 665 23.49 17.21 -14.78
CA LYS A 665 22.16 16.60 -15.01
C LYS A 665 21.87 16.44 -16.50
N ASP A 666 22.12 17.48 -17.29
CA ASP A 666 21.95 17.44 -18.75
C ASP A 666 22.83 16.35 -19.38
N PHE A 667 24.12 16.33 -19.05
CA PHE A 667 25.04 15.31 -19.56
C PHE A 667 24.66 13.90 -19.09
N TRP A 668 24.18 13.74 -17.86
CA TRP A 668 23.71 12.46 -17.32
C TRP A 668 22.47 11.97 -18.07
N ARG A 669 21.48 12.85 -18.28
CA ARG A 669 20.26 12.54 -19.04
C ARG A 669 20.59 12.12 -20.47
N ARG A 670 21.47 12.86 -21.16
CA ARG A 670 21.96 12.50 -22.51
C ARG A 670 22.56 11.09 -22.54
N ASN A 671 23.35 10.73 -21.52
CA ASN A 671 23.92 9.39 -21.41
C ASN A 671 22.88 8.31 -21.11
N TYR A 672 21.90 8.59 -20.26
CA TYR A 672 20.80 7.67 -19.97
C TYR A 672 19.97 7.37 -21.23
N ASP A 673 19.58 8.41 -21.98
CA ASP A 673 18.81 8.25 -23.22
C ASP A 673 19.65 7.55 -24.31
N ALA A 674 20.96 7.84 -24.41
CA ALA A 674 21.86 7.14 -25.33
C ALA A 674 22.02 5.65 -24.98
N LEU A 675 22.15 5.30 -23.70
CA LEU A 675 22.21 3.91 -23.25
C LEU A 675 20.88 3.18 -23.46
N MET A 676 19.76 3.89 -23.42
CA MET A 676 18.44 3.35 -23.75
C MET A 676 18.31 3.01 -25.22
N VAL A 677 18.67 3.93 -26.12
CA VAL A 677 18.71 3.66 -27.56
C VAL A 677 19.67 2.51 -27.85
N LYS A 678 20.83 2.49 -27.18
CA LYS A 678 21.78 1.39 -27.32
C LYS A 678 21.23 0.04 -26.85
N SER A 679 20.56 -0.01 -25.70
CA SER A 679 19.94 -1.24 -25.22
C SER A 679 18.91 -1.77 -26.21
N LEU A 680 18.12 -0.88 -26.81
CA LEU A 680 17.17 -1.24 -27.88
C LEU A 680 17.88 -1.71 -29.15
N TYR A 681 18.96 -1.04 -29.54
CA TYR A 681 19.78 -1.45 -30.68
C TYR A 681 20.36 -2.86 -30.48
N ASP A 682 20.92 -3.15 -29.31
CA ASP A 682 21.45 -4.48 -28.97
C ASP A 682 20.32 -5.54 -28.96
N ASN A 683 19.11 -5.16 -28.57
CA ASN A 683 17.95 -6.05 -28.63
C ASN A 683 17.48 -6.29 -30.07
N VAL A 684 17.52 -5.28 -30.95
CA VAL A 684 17.26 -5.45 -32.40
C VAL A 684 18.32 -6.36 -33.01
N ASP A 685 19.59 -6.14 -32.69
CA ASP A 685 20.73 -6.93 -33.15
C ASP A 685 20.54 -8.41 -32.87
N SER A 686 20.23 -8.75 -31.61
CA SER A 686 20.05 -10.13 -31.15
C SER A 686 18.62 -10.65 -31.24
N ASN A 687 17.68 -9.85 -31.74
CA ASN A 687 16.22 -10.06 -31.69
C ASN A 687 15.71 -10.54 -30.32
N ILE A 688 16.20 -9.93 -29.25
CA ILE A 688 15.75 -10.22 -27.88
C ILE A 688 14.28 -9.83 -27.77
N ASP A 689 13.46 -10.66 -27.12
CA ASP A 689 12.03 -10.43 -26.84
C ASP A 689 11.20 -10.04 -28.09
N HIS A 690 11.54 -10.55 -29.29
CA HIS A 690 10.85 -10.21 -30.56
C HIS A 690 10.81 -8.70 -30.87
N VAL A 691 11.85 -7.98 -30.47
CA VAL A 691 11.90 -6.52 -30.55
C VAL A 691 11.83 -6.01 -31.99
N ARG A 692 12.28 -6.77 -33.00
CA ARG A 692 12.16 -6.36 -34.41
C ARG A 692 10.70 -6.25 -34.82
N GLU A 693 9.91 -7.29 -34.53
CA GLU A 693 8.47 -7.34 -34.82
C GLU A 693 7.71 -6.25 -34.06
N TRP A 694 8.00 -6.11 -32.76
CA TRP A 694 7.40 -5.08 -31.92
C TRP A 694 7.68 -3.66 -32.43
N LEU A 695 8.93 -3.33 -32.78
CA LEU A 695 9.28 -2.00 -33.30
C LEU A 695 8.66 -1.73 -34.68
N ASP A 696 8.60 -2.72 -35.57
CA ASP A 696 7.92 -2.59 -36.87
C ASP A 696 6.42 -2.28 -36.70
N LEU A 697 5.78 -2.82 -35.66
CA LEU A 697 4.37 -2.56 -35.34
C LEU A 697 4.17 -1.19 -34.68
N LEU A 698 5.03 -0.84 -33.72
CA LEU A 698 5.04 0.48 -33.09
C LEU A 698 5.19 1.59 -34.14
N LYS A 699 6.08 1.38 -35.11
CA LYS A 699 6.30 2.29 -36.23
C LYS A 699 5.08 2.44 -37.15
N LYS A 700 4.38 1.35 -37.49
CA LYS A 700 3.16 1.40 -38.33
C LYS A 700 2.03 2.20 -37.69
N GLY A 701 1.92 2.15 -36.36
CA GLY A 701 0.85 2.81 -35.63
C GLY A 701 1.09 4.30 -35.38
N GLY A 702 2.35 4.76 -35.39
CA GLY A 702 2.68 6.19 -35.33
C GLY A 702 2.38 6.88 -36.66
N GLU A 703 1.65 8.00 -36.62
CA GLU A 703 1.26 8.74 -37.83
C GLU A 703 2.51 9.12 -38.66
N GLY A 704 2.65 8.51 -39.84
CA GLY A 704 3.53 9.02 -40.91
C GLY A 704 4.94 8.44 -41.05
N LEU A 705 5.29 7.31 -40.41
CA LEU A 705 6.68 6.79 -40.46
C LEU A 705 6.82 5.49 -41.29
N SER A 706 7.29 5.67 -42.54
CA SER A 706 7.77 4.67 -43.52
C SER A 706 6.74 3.71 -44.14
N SER A 707 6.93 3.44 -45.43
CA SER A 707 6.14 2.48 -46.23
C SER A 707 6.59 1.02 -46.07
N ASP A 708 7.64 0.74 -45.29
CA ASP A 708 8.26 -0.59 -45.19
C ASP A 708 7.79 -1.34 -43.91
N PRO A 709 6.89 -2.34 -44.02
CA PRO A 709 6.26 -2.99 -42.88
C PRO A 709 7.15 -4.01 -42.14
N GLN A 710 8.36 -4.24 -42.62
CA GLN A 710 9.34 -5.20 -42.09
C GLN A 710 10.74 -4.55 -42.06
N TYR A 711 10.82 -3.31 -41.58
CA TYR A 711 12.03 -2.51 -41.66
C TYR A 711 13.15 -3.13 -40.81
N PHE A 712 12.86 -3.49 -39.55
CA PHE A 712 13.85 -4.05 -38.62
C PHE A 712 14.20 -5.52 -38.89
N GLN A 713 13.43 -6.21 -39.72
CA GLN A 713 13.70 -7.59 -40.11
C GLN A 713 14.77 -7.71 -41.21
N LYS A 714 15.08 -6.63 -41.92
CA LYS A 714 16.05 -6.63 -43.03
C LYS A 714 17.47 -6.52 -42.49
N SER A 715 18.35 -7.45 -42.87
CA SER A 715 19.75 -7.50 -42.43
C SER A 715 20.64 -6.40 -43.01
N ASP A 716 20.20 -5.74 -44.09
CA ASP A 716 21.05 -4.90 -44.94
C ASP A 716 20.87 -3.39 -44.66
N LYS A 717 20.29 -3.04 -43.51
CA LYS A 717 20.07 -1.63 -43.12
C LYS A 717 21.34 -1.00 -42.55
N HIS A 718 21.50 0.29 -42.77
CA HIS A 718 22.60 1.06 -42.20
C HIS A 718 22.36 1.26 -40.70
N GLU A 719 23.41 1.17 -39.88
CA GLU A 719 23.33 1.29 -38.41
C GLU A 719 22.59 2.57 -38.00
N GLN A 720 22.95 3.71 -38.61
CA GLN A 720 22.36 5.01 -38.27
C GLN A 720 20.88 5.12 -38.63
N ASP A 721 20.43 4.42 -39.69
CA ASP A 721 19.02 4.42 -40.06
C ASP A 721 18.21 3.60 -39.04
N ILE A 722 18.76 2.48 -38.54
CA ILE A 722 18.16 1.70 -37.45
C ILE A 722 17.99 2.58 -36.21
N LEU A 723 19.00 3.40 -35.88
CA LEU A 723 18.92 4.32 -34.75
C LEU A 723 17.83 5.37 -34.92
N ASP A 724 17.74 5.99 -36.10
CA ASP A 724 16.67 6.96 -36.39
C ASP A 724 15.29 6.36 -36.19
N GLU A 725 15.10 5.12 -36.64
CA GLU A 725 13.83 4.42 -36.52
C GLU A 725 13.53 3.98 -35.08
N ILE A 726 14.53 3.57 -34.30
CA ILE A 726 14.37 3.32 -32.86
C ILE A 726 13.95 4.61 -32.15
N ILE A 727 14.64 5.73 -32.40
CA ILE A 727 14.33 7.02 -31.77
C ILE A 727 12.92 7.47 -32.14
N ASN A 728 12.57 7.35 -33.42
CA ASN A 728 11.26 7.71 -33.95
C ASN A 728 10.14 6.85 -33.38
N ALA A 729 10.38 5.56 -33.11
CA ALA A 729 9.38 4.68 -32.53
C ALA A 729 9.22 4.92 -31.03
N ILE A 730 10.31 5.12 -30.28
CA ILE A 730 10.30 5.05 -28.82
C ILE A 730 10.00 6.37 -28.12
N PHE A 731 10.54 7.50 -28.58
CA PHE A 731 10.37 8.76 -27.85
C PHE A 731 9.14 9.52 -28.34
N PHE A 732 8.28 9.91 -27.39
CA PHE A 732 6.97 10.50 -27.67
C PHE A 732 7.06 11.94 -28.19
N ASP A 733 7.85 12.81 -27.55
CA ASP A 733 7.97 14.22 -27.90
C ASP A 733 8.87 14.45 -29.14
N GLU A 734 8.41 15.23 -30.10
CA GLU A 734 9.13 15.49 -31.36
C GLU A 734 10.41 16.31 -31.16
N LYS A 735 10.41 17.25 -30.22
CA LYS A 735 11.60 18.06 -29.92
C LYS A 735 12.65 17.20 -29.23
N GLU A 736 12.23 16.32 -28.31
CA GLU A 736 13.12 15.32 -27.70
C GLU A 736 13.72 14.39 -28.76
N ARG A 737 12.92 13.88 -29.71
CA ARG A 737 13.44 13.07 -30.82
C ARG A 737 14.51 13.78 -31.62
N THR A 738 14.26 15.03 -32.03
CA THR A 738 15.21 15.82 -32.82
C THR A 738 16.51 16.06 -32.05
N PHE A 739 16.41 16.34 -30.74
CA PHE A 739 17.57 16.52 -29.87
C PHE A 739 18.38 15.22 -29.74
N ILE A 740 17.72 14.09 -29.46
CA ILE A 740 18.37 12.76 -29.33
C ILE A 740 19.00 12.33 -30.66
N GLN A 741 18.35 12.60 -31.79
CA GLN A 741 18.90 12.35 -33.13
C GLN A 741 20.15 13.19 -33.43
N ALA A 742 20.30 14.37 -32.85
CA ALA A 742 21.47 15.21 -33.06
C ALA A 742 22.63 14.89 -32.10
N ASP A 743 22.38 14.11 -31.04
CA ASP A 743 23.36 13.86 -29.98
C ASP A 743 24.42 12.81 -30.41
N PRO A 744 25.73 13.14 -30.39
CA PRO A 744 26.78 12.18 -30.73
C PRO A 744 26.82 10.95 -29.81
N LEU A 745 26.41 11.05 -28.54
CA LEU A 745 26.40 9.90 -27.63
C LEU A 745 25.51 8.77 -28.14
N VAL A 746 24.36 9.13 -28.72
CA VAL A 746 23.39 8.21 -29.30
C VAL A 746 23.95 7.59 -30.56
N ARG A 747 24.48 8.43 -31.46
CA ARG A 747 25.02 8.03 -32.77
C ARG A 747 26.22 7.11 -32.67
N LEU A 748 27.05 7.30 -31.66
CA LEU A 748 28.25 6.51 -31.42
C LEU A 748 27.96 5.17 -30.72
N LEU A 749 26.75 4.94 -30.17
CA LEU A 749 26.40 3.71 -29.43
C LEU A 749 27.49 3.29 -28.45
N ILE A 750 27.95 4.22 -27.62
CA ILE A 750 29.08 3.97 -26.72
C ILE A 750 28.66 2.96 -25.64
N SER A 751 29.22 1.75 -25.68
CA SER A 751 29.07 0.74 -24.62
C SER A 751 29.85 1.14 -23.37
N ASN A 752 29.36 0.74 -22.20
CA ASN A 752 30.22 0.66 -21.04
C ASN A 752 31.30 -0.42 -21.23
N PRO A 753 32.50 -0.27 -20.64
CA PRO A 753 33.52 -1.31 -20.63
C PRO A 753 32.95 -2.63 -20.10
N PRO A 754 33.36 -3.78 -20.65
CA PRO A 754 32.96 -5.09 -20.12
C PRO A 754 33.50 -5.24 -18.69
N GLY A 755 32.77 -5.97 -17.85
CA GLY A 755 33.12 -6.19 -16.45
C GLY A 755 31.88 -6.36 -15.59
N LEU A 756 32.10 -6.90 -14.39
CA LEU A 756 31.05 -7.11 -13.39
C LEU A 756 30.94 -5.87 -12.48
N TYR A 757 29.74 -5.60 -11.98
CA TYR A 757 29.44 -4.46 -11.12
C TYR A 757 29.32 -4.90 -9.66
N ASP A 758 29.93 -4.13 -8.76
CA ASP A 758 29.78 -4.31 -7.31
C ASP A 758 28.46 -3.67 -6.85
N PHE A 759 27.35 -4.32 -7.20
CA PHE A 759 26.03 -3.74 -7.05
C PHE A 759 24.92 -4.79 -6.94
N THR A 760 23.93 -4.50 -6.10
CA THR A 760 22.71 -5.30 -5.96
C THR A 760 21.48 -4.42 -6.18
N ILE A 761 20.47 -4.93 -6.88
CA ILE A 761 19.18 -4.26 -7.03
C ILE A 761 18.20 -4.83 -6.00
N ILE A 762 17.55 -3.95 -5.25
CA ILE A 762 16.38 -4.30 -4.46
C ILE A 762 15.15 -3.85 -5.23
N SER A 763 14.35 -4.83 -5.63
CA SER A 763 13.19 -4.65 -6.49
C SER A 763 11.91 -4.58 -5.65
N ALA A 764 11.16 -3.49 -5.79
CA ALA A 764 9.90 -3.22 -5.10
C ALA A 764 8.78 -3.00 -6.12
N MET A 765 7.83 -3.92 -6.13
CA MET A 765 6.94 -4.09 -7.27
C MET A 765 5.51 -3.66 -6.95
N GLY A 766 4.73 -3.45 -8.02
CA GLY A 766 3.47 -2.72 -7.99
C GLY A 766 2.28 -3.54 -7.49
N VAL A 767 1.08 -3.00 -7.73
CA VAL A 767 -0.20 -3.61 -7.28
C VAL A 767 -0.49 -4.95 -7.96
N ILE A 768 0.03 -5.18 -9.16
CA ILE A 768 -0.40 -6.30 -10.01
C ILE A 768 0.40 -7.59 -9.74
N THR A 769 1.55 -7.46 -9.08
CA THR A 769 2.57 -8.51 -9.00
C THR A 769 2.68 -9.05 -7.57
N GLU A 770 2.79 -10.37 -7.40
CA GLU A 770 2.89 -11.04 -6.10
C GLU A 770 4.30 -10.95 -5.48
N GLY A 771 4.87 -9.74 -5.38
CA GLY A 771 6.14 -9.47 -4.69
C GLY A 771 7.28 -10.42 -5.05
N GLU A 772 7.60 -11.35 -4.15
CA GLU A 772 8.67 -12.35 -4.32
C GLU A 772 8.41 -13.32 -5.49
N LYS A 773 7.14 -13.58 -5.81
CA LYS A 773 6.72 -14.46 -6.90
C LYS A 773 6.42 -13.71 -8.20
N GLY A 774 6.59 -12.39 -8.23
CA GLY A 774 6.41 -11.60 -9.43
C GLY A 774 7.43 -11.97 -10.51
N GLU A 775 6.99 -12.01 -11.76
CA GLU A 775 7.79 -12.35 -12.93
C GLU A 775 8.13 -11.13 -13.79
N GLU A 776 7.66 -9.94 -13.40
CA GLU A 776 7.91 -8.69 -14.09
C GLU A 776 9.41 -8.45 -14.26
N LEU A 777 9.86 -8.19 -15.49
CA LEU A 777 11.26 -8.02 -15.86
C LEU A 777 12.18 -9.22 -15.58
N ALA A 778 11.67 -10.43 -15.27
CA ALA A 778 12.49 -11.58 -14.90
C ALA A 778 13.58 -11.89 -15.96
N ALA A 779 13.21 -11.97 -17.23
CA ALA A 779 14.15 -12.21 -18.32
C ALA A 779 15.23 -11.12 -18.42
N ALA A 780 14.86 -9.85 -18.22
CA ALA A 780 15.82 -8.74 -18.22
C ALA A 780 16.77 -8.79 -17.02
N PHE A 781 16.30 -9.21 -15.85
CA PHE A 781 17.14 -9.40 -14.67
C PHE A 781 18.14 -10.54 -14.83
N GLU A 782 17.74 -11.67 -15.43
CA GLU A 782 18.67 -12.77 -15.71
C GLU A 782 19.75 -12.33 -16.70
N ARG A 783 19.38 -11.62 -17.77
CA ARG A 783 20.37 -11.05 -18.71
C ARG A 783 21.28 -10.02 -18.05
N LEU A 784 20.75 -9.21 -17.12
CA LEU A 784 21.56 -8.23 -16.38
C LEU A 784 22.57 -8.92 -15.48
N LYS A 785 22.15 -9.99 -14.78
CA LYS A 785 23.02 -10.82 -13.96
C LYS A 785 24.11 -11.47 -14.80
N GLU A 786 23.77 -12.02 -15.97
CA GLU A 786 24.73 -12.62 -16.89
C GLU A 786 25.75 -11.60 -17.41
N LYS A 787 25.28 -10.44 -17.89
CA LYS A 787 26.13 -9.44 -18.54
C LYS A 787 26.94 -8.58 -17.57
N ARG A 788 26.39 -8.30 -16.38
CA ARG A 788 26.95 -7.32 -15.41
C ARG A 788 27.21 -7.91 -14.02
N GLY A 789 26.83 -9.15 -13.74
CA GLY A 789 26.98 -9.75 -12.40
C GLY A 789 26.09 -9.11 -11.33
N VAL A 790 25.09 -8.31 -11.72
CA VAL A 790 24.20 -7.62 -10.78
C VAL A 790 23.12 -8.59 -10.33
N GLU A 791 23.10 -8.87 -9.02
CA GLU A 791 22.01 -9.65 -8.42
C GLU A 791 20.78 -8.76 -8.17
N VAL A 792 19.61 -9.36 -8.36
CA VAL A 792 18.33 -8.72 -8.04
C VAL A 792 17.66 -9.49 -6.92
N ILE A 793 17.32 -8.80 -5.84
CA ILE A 793 16.52 -9.35 -4.74
C ILE A 793 15.14 -8.70 -4.82
N ARG A 794 14.13 -9.51 -5.14
CA ARG A 794 12.73 -9.09 -5.10
C ARG A 794 12.26 -9.02 -3.66
N ALA A 795 11.77 -7.85 -3.24
CA ALA A 795 11.11 -7.72 -1.96
C ALA A 795 9.73 -8.41 -2.01
N ASN A 796 9.36 -9.09 -0.93
CA ASN A 796 8.06 -9.76 -0.81
C ASN A 796 6.94 -8.75 -0.48
N THR A 797 6.80 -7.72 -1.31
CA THR A 797 5.74 -6.71 -1.20
C THR A 797 4.39 -7.35 -1.53
N GLY A 798 3.37 -7.07 -0.73
CA GLY A 798 2.04 -7.59 -1.00
C GLY A 798 1.22 -6.66 -1.90
N THR A 799 0.49 -7.26 -2.82
CA THR A 799 -0.51 -6.59 -3.66
C THR A 799 -1.46 -5.77 -2.81
N ALA A 800 -1.54 -4.48 -3.16
CA ALA A 800 -2.40 -3.50 -2.53
C ALA A 800 -2.25 -3.44 -1.00
N ARG A 801 -1.08 -3.71 -0.44
CA ARG A 801 -0.82 -3.46 0.99
C ARG A 801 -0.44 -2.00 1.22
N SER A 802 -0.44 -1.58 2.50
CA SER A 802 0.01 -0.23 2.87
C SER A 802 1.49 -0.01 2.55
N LEU A 803 1.90 1.26 2.45
CA LEU A 803 3.28 1.62 2.15
C LEU A 803 4.25 1.11 3.22
N GLU A 804 3.90 1.18 4.51
CA GLU A 804 4.75 0.75 5.62
C GLU A 804 4.92 -0.77 5.66
N TYR A 805 3.86 -1.52 5.35
CA TYR A 805 3.96 -2.98 5.26
C TYR A 805 4.95 -3.36 4.16
N ASN A 806 4.77 -2.79 2.96
CA ASN A 806 5.65 -3.07 1.83
C ASN A 806 7.07 -2.55 2.08
N ALA A 807 7.22 -1.39 2.70
CA ALA A 807 8.50 -0.83 3.10
C ALA A 807 9.24 -1.72 4.11
N GLY A 808 8.53 -2.34 5.06
CA GLY A 808 9.10 -3.35 5.96
C GLY A 808 9.62 -4.58 5.21
N LYS A 809 8.91 -5.04 4.17
CA LYS A 809 9.36 -6.15 3.31
C LYS A 809 10.55 -5.78 2.42
N ILE A 810 10.63 -4.53 1.99
CA ILE A 810 11.80 -3.99 1.29
C ILE A 810 13.00 -3.89 2.25
N GLU A 811 12.79 -3.47 3.49
CA GLU A 811 13.83 -3.48 4.51
C GLU A 811 14.36 -4.90 4.77
N GLU A 812 13.50 -5.91 4.89
CA GLU A 812 13.91 -7.32 5.02
C GLU A 812 14.80 -7.76 3.83
N ALA A 813 14.46 -7.37 2.60
CA ALA A 813 15.26 -7.65 1.41
C ALA A 813 16.62 -6.94 1.43
N ILE A 814 16.67 -5.67 1.89
CA ILE A 814 17.92 -4.91 2.07
C ILE A 814 18.80 -5.58 3.13
N GLN A 815 18.21 -5.99 4.26
CA GLN A 815 18.93 -6.70 5.32
C GLN A 815 19.52 -8.01 4.78
N LEU A 816 18.74 -8.77 4.01
CA LEU A 816 19.23 -10.00 3.37
C LEU A 816 20.41 -9.71 2.44
N ALA A 817 20.30 -8.70 1.58
CA ALA A 817 21.37 -8.28 0.67
C ALA A 817 22.67 -7.98 1.43
N LEU A 818 22.58 -7.07 2.41
CA LEU A 818 23.73 -6.60 3.19
C LEU A 818 24.30 -7.65 4.14
N SER A 819 23.50 -8.66 4.52
CA SER A 819 23.96 -9.80 5.33
C SER A 819 24.81 -10.80 4.55
N LYS A 820 24.54 -10.95 3.24
CA LYS A 820 25.33 -11.82 2.35
C LYS A 820 26.65 -11.14 2.02
N GLU A 821 26.56 -9.93 1.49
CA GLU A 821 27.70 -9.13 1.05
C GLU A 821 27.37 -7.66 1.31
N LYS A 822 28.28 -6.90 1.94
CA LYS A 822 28.08 -5.47 2.23
C LYS A 822 28.24 -4.61 0.96
N LYS A 823 27.58 -5.00 -0.12
CA LYS A 823 27.61 -4.33 -1.41
C LYS A 823 26.72 -3.09 -1.41
N PRO A 824 27.08 -2.05 -2.18
CA PRO A 824 26.16 -0.99 -2.54
C PRO A 824 24.89 -1.53 -3.20
N TYR A 825 23.75 -0.91 -2.95
CA TYR A 825 22.50 -1.29 -3.59
C TYR A 825 21.74 -0.10 -4.18
N GLY A 826 20.86 -0.40 -5.13
CA GLY A 826 19.89 0.54 -5.68
C GLY A 826 18.46 0.08 -5.45
N LEU A 827 17.55 1.04 -5.37
CA LEU A 827 16.13 0.78 -5.26
C LEU A 827 15.47 0.89 -6.63
N LEU A 828 14.82 -0.19 -7.06
CA LEU A 828 13.98 -0.22 -8.25
C LEU A 828 12.51 -0.27 -7.82
N GLY A 829 11.78 0.81 -8.06
CA GLY A 829 10.34 0.87 -7.86
C GLY A 829 9.59 0.78 -9.18
N TYR A 830 8.47 0.04 -9.21
CA TYR A 830 7.52 0.03 -10.32
C TYR A 830 6.11 0.40 -9.83
N SER A 831 5.44 1.35 -10.47
CA SER A 831 4.08 1.78 -10.09
C SER A 831 4.02 2.25 -8.62
N GLN A 832 3.09 1.71 -7.80
CA GLN A 832 3.06 1.90 -6.34
C GLN A 832 4.38 1.47 -5.65
N GLY A 833 5.13 0.54 -6.23
CA GLY A 833 6.46 0.12 -5.80
C GLY A 833 7.47 1.28 -5.70
N CYS A 834 7.25 2.36 -6.45
CA CYS A 834 8.01 3.61 -6.30
C CYS A 834 7.78 4.26 -4.95
N ALA A 835 6.51 4.42 -4.53
CA ALA A 835 6.16 4.93 -3.21
C ALA A 835 6.67 3.99 -2.11
N ASN A 836 6.48 2.68 -2.28
CA ASN A 836 6.98 1.68 -1.32
C ASN A 836 8.51 1.80 -1.10
N SER A 837 9.28 1.96 -2.19
CA SER A 837 10.74 2.12 -2.12
C SER A 837 11.16 3.39 -1.38
N LEU A 838 10.49 4.50 -1.68
CA LEU A 838 10.78 5.79 -1.05
C LEU A 838 10.35 5.80 0.43
N THR A 839 9.27 5.11 0.78
CA THR A 839 8.86 4.88 2.18
C THR A 839 9.88 4.01 2.91
N ALA A 840 10.37 2.92 2.28
CA ALA A 840 11.43 2.09 2.85
C ALA A 840 12.70 2.89 3.13
N GLU A 841 13.11 3.73 2.17
CA GLU A 841 14.23 4.63 2.38
C GLU A 841 14.00 5.60 3.56
N SER A 842 12.82 6.22 3.62
CA SER A 842 12.46 7.12 4.73
C SER A 842 12.49 6.40 6.07
N MET A 843 11.98 5.16 6.13
CA MET A 843 12.06 4.31 7.32
C MET A 843 13.51 3.98 7.69
N LEU A 844 14.39 3.71 6.72
CA LEU A 844 15.79 3.44 6.98
C LEU A 844 16.53 4.66 7.54
N ILE A 845 16.31 5.84 6.96
CA ILE A 845 16.95 7.10 7.39
C ILE A 845 16.43 7.55 8.76
N SER A 846 15.13 7.44 8.98
CA SER A 846 14.48 7.93 10.20
C SER A 846 14.42 6.91 11.32
N GLY A 847 14.66 5.63 11.03
CA GLY A 847 14.51 4.54 11.98
C GLY A 847 15.64 4.42 12.98
N THR A 848 15.86 3.20 13.45
CA THR A 848 16.93 2.84 14.39
C THR A 848 18.32 3.10 13.81
N PRO A 849 19.36 3.26 14.64
CA PRO A 849 20.73 3.40 14.15
C PRO A 849 21.23 2.26 13.26
N LEU A 850 20.67 1.04 13.43
CA LEU A 850 20.98 -0.10 12.55
C LEU A 850 20.36 0.11 11.15
N GLN A 851 19.10 0.53 11.09
CA GLN A 851 18.42 0.92 9.86
C GLN A 851 19.14 2.08 9.15
N GLN A 852 19.62 3.07 9.92
CA GLN A 852 20.39 4.19 9.38
C GLN A 852 21.73 3.73 8.77
N GLU A 853 22.36 2.69 9.31
CA GLU A 853 23.56 2.09 8.71
C GLU A 853 23.26 1.47 7.34
N TYR A 854 22.13 0.78 7.20
CA TYR A 854 21.71 0.21 5.91
C TYR A 854 21.46 1.29 4.85
N SER A 855 20.96 2.47 5.24
CA SER A 855 20.77 3.60 4.31
C SER A 855 22.08 4.13 3.69
N LYS A 856 23.24 3.85 4.30
CA LYS A 856 24.54 4.31 3.79
C LYS A 856 24.96 3.60 2.50
N TYR A 857 24.46 2.39 2.27
CA TYR A 857 24.77 1.57 1.10
C TYR A 857 23.84 1.85 -0.10
N LEU A 858 22.78 2.64 0.09
CA LEU A 858 21.95 3.12 -1.02
C LEU A 858 22.72 4.12 -1.86
N VAL A 859 22.89 3.82 -3.16
CA VAL A 859 23.67 4.65 -4.11
C VAL A 859 22.88 5.19 -5.29
N CYS A 860 21.77 4.58 -5.71
CA CYS A 860 20.91 5.11 -6.78
C CYS A 860 19.46 4.60 -6.70
N ARG A 861 18.54 5.28 -7.41
CA ARG A 861 17.13 4.88 -7.54
C ARG A 861 16.68 4.86 -8.99
N GLN A 862 15.79 3.92 -9.32
CA GLN A 862 15.02 3.91 -10.57
C GLN A 862 13.54 3.83 -10.24
N LEU A 863 12.76 4.76 -10.78
CA LEU A 863 11.31 4.81 -10.62
C LEU A 863 10.65 4.58 -11.99
N LEU A 864 10.02 3.42 -12.16
CA LEU A 864 9.31 3.04 -13.38
C LEU A 864 7.83 3.37 -13.20
N PHE A 865 7.30 4.27 -14.04
CA PHE A 865 5.87 4.60 -14.05
C PHE A 865 5.36 5.04 -12.66
N SER A 866 6.12 5.95 -12.04
CA SER A 866 5.98 6.28 -10.61
C SER A 866 4.58 6.73 -10.23
N ALA A 867 3.89 5.96 -9.39
CA ALA A 867 2.63 6.37 -8.78
C ALA A 867 2.81 7.07 -7.42
N ALA A 868 4.02 7.56 -7.12
CA ALA A 868 4.34 8.18 -5.83
C ALA A 868 3.64 9.53 -5.59
N ASN A 869 3.13 10.18 -6.65
CA ASN A 869 2.29 11.37 -6.55
C ASN A 869 0.78 11.04 -6.65
N GLY A 870 0.43 9.75 -6.65
CA GLY A 870 -0.93 9.27 -6.74
C GLY A 870 -1.39 9.01 -8.17
N SER A 871 -2.67 8.65 -8.30
CA SER A 871 -3.34 8.43 -9.58
C SER A 871 -4.75 9.02 -9.55
N MET A 872 -5.18 9.64 -10.65
CA MET A 872 -6.54 10.15 -10.79
C MET A 872 -7.60 9.05 -10.70
N HIS A 873 -7.26 7.81 -11.09
CA HIS A 873 -8.13 6.65 -10.86
C HIS A 873 -8.40 6.42 -9.39
N GLY A 874 -7.37 6.58 -8.54
CA GLY A 874 -7.50 6.53 -7.09
C GLY A 874 -8.52 7.56 -6.61
N VAL A 875 -8.35 8.82 -7.00
CA VAL A 875 -9.26 9.92 -6.63
C VAL A 875 -10.69 9.63 -7.05
N ALA A 876 -10.91 9.26 -8.30
CA ALA A 876 -12.23 8.96 -8.84
C ALA A 876 -12.87 7.79 -8.09
N LEU A 877 -12.11 6.73 -7.79
CA LEU A 877 -12.60 5.58 -7.03
C LEU A 877 -12.98 5.96 -5.59
N ASN A 878 -12.19 6.83 -4.95
CA ASN A 878 -12.46 7.31 -3.59
C ASN A 878 -13.75 8.12 -3.50
N ILE A 879 -14.14 8.83 -4.56
CA ILE A 879 -15.42 9.55 -4.61
C ILE A 879 -16.57 8.62 -5.00
N LYS A 880 -16.33 7.64 -5.88
CA LYS A 880 -17.36 6.68 -6.34
C LYS A 880 -17.83 5.75 -5.23
N ILE A 881 -16.94 5.22 -4.41
CA ILE A 881 -17.29 4.21 -3.40
C ILE A 881 -18.29 4.74 -2.36
N PRO A 882 -18.05 5.88 -1.68
CA PRO A 882 -19.02 6.45 -0.73
C PRO A 882 -20.39 6.69 -1.37
N LYS A 883 -20.42 7.24 -2.61
CA LYS A 883 -21.67 7.44 -3.35
C LYS A 883 -22.42 6.14 -3.57
N LEU A 884 -21.74 5.06 -3.94
CA LEU A 884 -22.36 3.75 -4.11
C LEU A 884 -22.92 3.20 -2.80
N ILE A 885 -22.21 3.38 -1.68
CA ILE A 885 -22.69 2.97 -0.35
C ILE A 885 -23.97 3.74 0.02
N VAL A 886 -23.99 5.05 -0.20
CA VAL A 886 -25.18 5.90 0.03
C VAL A 886 -26.35 5.46 -0.83
N MET A 887 -26.12 5.21 -2.12
CA MET A 887 -27.18 4.74 -3.03
C MET A 887 -27.70 3.35 -2.63
N CYS A 888 -26.84 2.46 -2.13
CA CYS A 888 -27.26 1.18 -1.55
C CYS A 888 -28.12 1.38 -0.31
N GLU A 889 -27.72 2.27 0.60
CA GLU A 889 -28.48 2.58 1.82
C GLU A 889 -29.87 3.13 1.48
N GLU A 890 -29.97 4.08 0.53
CA GLU A 890 -31.23 4.62 0.03
C GLU A 890 -32.13 3.52 -0.56
N ALA A 891 -31.55 2.60 -1.33
CA ALA A 891 -32.27 1.46 -1.90
C ALA A 891 -32.88 0.57 -0.79
N PHE A 892 -32.12 0.26 0.25
CA PHE A 892 -32.63 -0.54 1.37
C PHE A 892 -33.68 0.20 2.19
N LYS A 893 -33.53 1.51 2.39
CA LYS A 893 -34.54 2.33 3.09
C LYS A 893 -35.88 2.30 2.38
N TYR A 894 -35.89 2.41 1.05
CA TYR A 894 -37.11 2.32 0.26
C TYR A 894 -37.86 1.00 0.52
N HIS A 895 -37.13 -0.10 0.67
CA HIS A 895 -37.73 -1.41 0.87
C HIS A 895 -38.01 -1.78 2.33
N GLN A 896 -37.87 -0.86 3.29
CA GLN A 896 -38.19 -1.12 4.70
C GLN A 896 -39.66 -1.49 4.96
N GLY A 897 -40.57 -1.20 4.03
CA GLY A 897 -41.95 -1.67 4.06
C GLY A 897 -42.14 -3.13 3.63
N TYR A 898 -41.22 -3.68 2.84
CA TYR A 898 -41.32 -5.03 2.24
C TYR A 898 -40.45 -6.05 2.95
N PHE A 899 -39.25 -5.64 3.40
CA PHE A 899 -38.34 -6.51 4.11
C PHE A 899 -38.44 -6.29 5.62
N SER A 900 -38.35 -7.38 6.38
CA SER A 900 -38.24 -7.27 7.83
C SER A 900 -36.99 -6.46 8.19
N ARG A 901 -37.06 -5.72 9.31
CA ARG A 901 -35.89 -5.01 9.86
C ARG A 901 -34.68 -5.95 10.02
N ALA A 902 -34.91 -7.22 10.34
CA ALA A 902 -33.86 -8.24 10.45
C ALA A 902 -33.20 -8.57 9.10
N CYS A 903 -33.97 -8.67 8.01
CA CYS A 903 -33.43 -8.93 6.67
C CYS A 903 -32.58 -7.76 6.16
N ILE A 904 -33.08 -6.52 6.32
CA ILE A 904 -32.33 -5.33 5.91
C ILE A 904 -31.05 -5.18 6.74
N ARG A 905 -31.16 -5.42 8.05
CA ARG A 905 -30.00 -5.47 8.93
C ARG A 905 -28.99 -6.51 8.46
N PHE A 906 -29.43 -7.73 8.17
CA PHE A 906 -28.57 -8.81 7.68
C PHE A 906 -27.87 -8.45 6.36
N VAL A 907 -28.57 -7.86 5.39
CA VAL A 907 -27.95 -7.50 4.09
C VAL A 907 -26.97 -6.35 4.24
N LEU A 908 -27.31 -5.32 5.03
CA LEU A 908 -26.38 -4.22 5.33
C LEU A 908 -25.17 -4.71 6.14
N GLU A 909 -25.37 -5.63 7.09
CA GLU A 909 -24.29 -6.31 7.81
C GLU A 909 -23.44 -7.15 6.85
N ALA A 910 -24.02 -7.89 5.91
CA ALA A 910 -23.28 -8.68 4.93
C ALA A 910 -22.47 -7.79 3.95
N LEU A 911 -23.05 -6.66 3.51
CA LEU A 911 -22.35 -5.68 2.68
C LEU A 911 -21.22 -5.01 3.46
N ASN A 912 -21.47 -4.61 4.71
CA ASN A 912 -20.45 -4.06 5.59
C ASN A 912 -19.38 -5.11 5.89
N ASP A 913 -19.71 -6.35 6.18
CA ASP A 913 -18.76 -7.45 6.43
C ASP A 913 -17.93 -7.77 5.17
N MET A 914 -18.52 -7.69 3.98
CA MET A 914 -17.79 -7.81 2.71
C MET A 914 -16.82 -6.63 2.52
N MET A 915 -17.25 -5.41 2.82
CA MET A 915 -16.42 -4.21 2.78
C MET A 915 -15.42 -4.12 3.94
N ASP A 916 -15.65 -4.83 5.03
CA ASP A 916 -14.76 -4.89 6.19
C ASP A 916 -13.89 -6.16 6.14
N SER A 917 -14.07 -6.98 5.10
CA SER A 917 -13.23 -8.15 4.86
C SER A 917 -11.78 -7.72 4.74
N SER A 918 -10.87 -8.53 5.30
CA SER A 918 -9.45 -8.20 5.30
C SER A 918 -8.90 -8.07 3.87
N ALA A 919 -9.40 -8.84 2.91
CA ALA A 919 -9.00 -8.72 1.50
C ALA A 919 -9.41 -7.37 0.90
N PHE A 920 -10.65 -6.92 1.15
CA PHE A 920 -11.13 -5.63 0.63
C PHE A 920 -10.46 -4.44 1.34
N GLN A 921 -10.33 -4.47 2.67
CA GLN A 921 -9.60 -3.45 3.42
C GLN A 921 -8.12 -3.38 3.02
N LYS A 922 -7.49 -4.54 2.77
CA LYS A 922 -6.15 -4.60 2.19
C LYS A 922 -6.14 -3.91 0.82
N PHE A 923 -6.91 -4.43 -0.15
CA PHE A 923 -7.01 -3.86 -1.50
C PHE A 923 -7.13 -2.33 -1.51
N LEU A 924 -7.96 -1.82 -0.61
CA LEU A 924 -8.19 -0.40 -0.46
C LEU A 924 -7.07 0.37 0.24
N GLY A 925 -6.39 -0.20 1.23
CA GLY A 925 -5.22 0.42 1.85
C GLY A 925 -4.11 0.67 0.82
N GLY A 926 -3.91 -0.27 -0.12
CA GLY A 926 -3.05 -0.03 -1.28
C GLY A 926 -3.55 1.11 -2.17
N ALA A 927 -4.84 1.12 -2.50
CA ALA A 927 -5.45 2.20 -3.28
C ALA A 927 -5.39 3.56 -2.58
N GLN A 928 -5.38 3.61 -1.24
CA GLN A 928 -5.31 4.85 -0.47
C GLN A 928 -3.95 5.54 -0.56
N SER A 929 -2.87 4.76 -0.65
CA SER A 929 -1.55 5.31 -0.92
C SER A 929 -1.44 6.00 -2.29
N LEU A 930 -2.38 5.69 -3.21
CA LEU A 930 -2.49 6.33 -4.52
C LEU A 930 -3.41 7.57 -4.51
N LEU A 931 -4.03 7.90 -3.38
CA LEU A 931 -4.84 9.09 -3.24
C LEU A 931 -3.96 10.31 -2.95
N PRO A 932 -4.34 11.51 -3.41
CA PRO A 932 -3.64 12.76 -3.12
C PRO A 932 -3.42 12.97 -1.62
N GLU A 933 -4.39 12.64 -0.77
CA GLU A 933 -4.27 12.82 0.69
C GLU A 933 -3.23 11.87 1.30
N GLY A 934 -3.20 10.62 0.84
CA GLY A 934 -2.19 9.63 1.23
C GLY A 934 -0.81 10.04 0.74
N CYS A 935 -0.69 10.41 -0.54
CA CYS A 935 0.55 10.94 -1.11
C CYS A 935 1.04 12.21 -0.40
N CYS A 936 0.14 13.12 -0.02
CA CYS A 936 0.48 14.32 0.74
C CYS A 936 1.01 13.97 2.13
N THR A 937 0.38 13.02 2.82
CA THR A 937 0.85 12.54 4.13
C THR A 937 2.21 11.87 4.01
N PHE A 938 2.38 10.96 3.05
CA PHE A 938 3.66 10.33 2.71
C PHE A 938 4.74 11.38 2.46
N TRP A 939 4.55 12.30 1.51
CA TRP A 939 5.57 13.29 1.14
C TRP A 939 5.84 14.33 2.24
N ARG A 940 4.85 14.61 3.10
CA ARG A 940 5.02 15.49 4.26
C ARG A 940 5.97 14.88 5.27
N GLU A 941 5.87 13.57 5.49
CA GLU A 941 6.66 12.89 6.50
C GLU A 941 7.94 12.25 5.96
N ALA A 942 8.07 12.04 4.65
CA ALA A 942 9.23 11.41 4.03
C ALA A 942 10.56 12.13 4.32
N GLN A 943 11.63 11.36 4.43
CA GLN A 943 13.02 11.82 4.38
C GLN A 943 13.74 10.97 3.36
N ASN A 944 14.41 11.59 2.40
CA ASN A 944 15.19 10.88 1.39
C ASN A 944 16.61 11.44 1.31
N LYS A 945 17.56 10.60 0.88
CA LYS A 945 18.96 10.97 0.70
C LYS A 945 19.13 11.92 -0.47
N ILE A 946 19.86 13.00 -0.19
CA ILE A 946 20.22 14.05 -1.15
C ILE A 946 21.37 13.65 -2.08
N ASP A 947 22.22 12.71 -1.69
CA ASP A 947 23.40 12.27 -2.44
C ASP A 947 23.14 11.03 -3.31
N VAL A 948 21.87 10.74 -3.63
CA VAL A 948 21.46 9.54 -4.37
C VAL A 948 20.73 9.97 -5.66
N PRO A 949 21.33 9.80 -6.85
CA PRO A 949 20.68 10.11 -8.12
C PRO A 949 19.45 9.22 -8.35
N THR A 950 18.39 9.84 -8.88
CA THR A 950 17.11 9.19 -9.16
C THR A 950 16.77 9.33 -10.63
N CYS A 951 16.72 8.20 -11.33
CA CYS A 951 16.28 8.12 -12.71
C CYS A 951 14.79 7.76 -12.75
N VAL A 952 14.04 8.35 -13.68
CA VAL A 952 12.60 8.18 -13.78
C VAL A 952 12.20 7.86 -15.21
N LEU A 953 11.45 6.78 -15.41
CA LEU A 953 10.90 6.40 -16.70
C LEU A 953 9.42 6.75 -16.75
N ARG A 954 9.04 7.53 -17.78
CA ARG A 954 7.68 8.01 -18.03
C ARG A 954 7.15 7.45 -19.34
N GLY A 955 5.89 7.04 -19.34
CA GLY A 955 5.20 6.50 -20.50
C GLY A 955 4.04 7.40 -20.94
N VAL A 956 3.81 7.41 -22.25
CA VAL A 956 2.56 7.83 -22.88
C VAL A 956 2.07 6.67 -23.72
N LEU A 957 0.81 6.30 -23.55
CA LEU A 957 0.13 5.38 -24.44
C LEU A 957 -0.43 6.12 -25.64
N GLU A 958 -0.44 5.45 -26.78
CA GLU A 958 -1.13 5.88 -27.98
C GLU A 958 -2.14 4.78 -28.37
N HIS A 959 -3.14 5.11 -29.17
CA HIS A 959 -4.20 4.17 -29.52
C HIS A 959 -3.68 2.82 -30.05
N HIS A 960 -2.58 2.83 -30.82
CA HIS A 960 -1.99 1.61 -31.40
C HIS A 960 -1.10 0.81 -30.43
N THR A 961 -0.68 1.41 -29.30
CA THR A 961 0.09 0.75 -28.24
C THR A 961 -0.74 0.41 -27.01
N THR A 962 -2.03 0.77 -27.01
CA THR A 962 -2.93 0.54 -25.89
C THR A 962 -3.36 -0.92 -25.89
N PRO A 963 -3.09 -1.69 -24.81
CA PRO A 963 -3.67 -3.02 -24.68
C PRO A 963 -5.20 -2.93 -24.65
N GLU A 964 -5.93 -3.84 -25.31
CA GLU A 964 -7.41 -3.81 -25.31
C GLU A 964 -7.97 -3.84 -23.88
N SER A 965 -7.30 -4.59 -22.99
CA SER A 965 -7.67 -4.70 -21.57
C SER A 965 -7.57 -3.37 -20.81
N LEU A 966 -6.80 -2.41 -21.31
CA LEU A 966 -6.59 -1.11 -20.70
C LEU A 966 -7.33 0.03 -21.42
N GLU A 967 -7.98 -0.20 -22.56
CA GLU A 967 -8.65 0.86 -23.34
C GLU A 967 -9.67 1.63 -22.49
N MET A 968 -10.54 0.92 -21.76
CA MET A 968 -11.53 1.56 -20.89
C MET A 968 -10.88 2.41 -19.80
N VAL A 969 -9.86 1.87 -19.13
CA VAL A 969 -9.17 2.54 -18.02
C VAL A 969 -8.40 3.76 -18.55
N SER A 970 -7.76 3.61 -19.70
CA SER A 970 -7.07 4.69 -20.42
C SER A 970 -8.02 5.84 -20.75
N HIS A 971 -9.14 5.56 -21.43
CA HIS A 971 -10.09 6.62 -21.79
C HIS A 971 -10.72 7.26 -20.56
N LEU A 972 -11.05 6.48 -19.53
CA LEU A 972 -11.51 7.03 -18.26
C LEU A 972 -10.46 7.98 -17.66
N LEU A 973 -9.18 7.62 -17.68
CA LEU A 973 -8.11 8.49 -17.20
C LEU A 973 -8.04 9.78 -18.01
N THR A 974 -8.09 9.69 -19.33
CA THR A 974 -8.09 10.86 -20.24
C THR A 974 -9.22 11.82 -19.87
N LYS A 975 -10.44 11.31 -19.66
CA LYS A 975 -11.60 12.14 -19.28
C LYS A 975 -11.47 12.72 -17.87
N GLN A 976 -10.85 11.98 -16.94
CA GLN A 976 -10.67 12.42 -15.55
C GLN A 976 -9.56 13.45 -15.39
N SER A 977 -8.44 13.26 -16.09
CA SER A 977 -7.28 14.16 -16.09
C SER A 977 -7.46 15.37 -17.02
N GLY A 978 -8.29 15.22 -18.06
CA GLY A 978 -8.43 16.18 -19.15
C GLY A 978 -7.27 16.15 -20.15
N SER A 979 -6.47 15.08 -20.16
CA SER A 979 -5.23 14.97 -20.96
C SER A 979 -4.92 13.51 -21.31
N GLU A 980 -4.50 13.27 -22.55
CA GLU A 980 -4.07 11.96 -23.06
C GLU A 980 -2.62 11.62 -22.66
N LEU A 981 -1.90 12.54 -22.01
CA LEU A 981 -0.49 12.35 -21.62
C LEU A 981 -0.36 11.47 -20.37
N HIS A 982 -0.66 10.18 -20.51
CA HIS A 982 -0.57 9.20 -19.45
C HIS A 982 -0.22 7.80 -19.98
N ASP A 983 0.20 6.93 -19.09
CA ASP A 983 0.58 5.54 -19.40
C ASP A 983 -0.55 4.51 -19.19
N SER A 984 -1.77 4.98 -18.87
CA SER A 984 -3.05 4.28 -18.57
C SER A 984 -3.42 4.33 -17.09
N GLN A 985 -2.44 4.58 -16.22
CA GLN A 985 -2.66 4.66 -14.78
C GLN A 985 -2.18 5.97 -14.18
N VAL A 986 -1.04 6.49 -14.65
CA VAL A 986 -0.40 7.69 -14.11
C VAL A 986 -0.19 8.70 -15.23
N HIS A 987 -0.52 9.96 -14.93
CA HIS A 987 -0.27 11.06 -15.85
C HIS A 987 1.24 11.40 -15.87
N VAL A 988 1.79 11.78 -17.03
CA VAL A 988 3.23 12.06 -17.20
C VAL A 988 3.74 13.14 -16.24
N TYR A 989 2.87 14.09 -15.89
CA TYR A 989 3.18 15.14 -14.90
C TYR A 989 3.40 14.58 -13.49
N ASP A 990 2.66 13.54 -13.11
CA ASP A 990 2.69 12.91 -11.80
C ASP A 990 3.74 11.80 -11.70
N ALA A 991 4.10 11.20 -12.83
CA ALA A 991 5.10 10.15 -12.97
C ALA A 991 6.55 10.66 -12.83
N VAL A 992 6.82 11.50 -11.85
CA VAL A 992 8.15 12.04 -11.52
C VAL A 992 8.66 11.50 -10.19
N GLY A 993 9.95 11.71 -9.91
CA GLY A 993 10.61 11.22 -8.70
C GLY A 993 10.52 12.16 -7.49
N HIS A 994 9.74 13.24 -7.58
CA HIS A 994 9.63 14.26 -6.54
C HIS A 994 8.17 14.67 -6.30
N PRO A 995 7.83 15.17 -5.10
CA PRO A 995 6.49 15.68 -4.80
C PRO A 995 6.08 16.80 -5.77
N LYS A 996 4.92 16.66 -6.41
CA LYS A 996 4.32 17.71 -7.24
C LYS A 996 3.43 18.68 -6.47
N TYR A 997 2.65 18.13 -5.54
CA TYR A 997 1.57 18.85 -4.85
C TYR A 997 1.94 19.30 -3.44
N LEU A 998 3.19 19.09 -3.03
CA LEU A 998 3.66 19.43 -1.70
C LEU A 998 4.95 20.24 -1.78
N LYS A 999 4.97 21.43 -1.18
CA LYS A 999 6.15 22.26 -1.04
C LYS A 999 6.75 22.10 0.36
N ASN A 1000 7.84 21.35 0.45
CA ASN A 1000 8.65 21.18 1.65
C ASN A 1000 10.13 20.91 1.29
N ARG A 1001 10.99 20.76 2.29
CA ARG A 1001 12.41 20.47 2.11
C ARG A 1001 12.64 19.19 1.30
N ASN A 1002 11.85 18.15 1.58
CA ASN A 1002 12.01 16.86 0.90
C ASN A 1002 11.71 16.97 -0.60
N ARG A 1003 10.78 17.85 -1.01
CA ARG A 1003 10.54 18.18 -2.42
C ARG A 1003 11.81 18.66 -3.09
N ASP A 1004 12.46 19.65 -2.50
CA ASP A 1004 13.63 20.28 -3.11
C ASP A 1004 14.84 19.33 -3.10
N VAL A 1005 14.96 18.48 -2.06
CA VAL A 1005 15.91 17.35 -2.04
C VAL A 1005 15.65 16.41 -3.21
N MET A 1006 14.43 15.87 -3.34
CA MET A 1006 14.12 14.91 -4.41
C MET A 1006 14.21 15.53 -5.81
N LEU A 1007 13.83 16.80 -5.96
CA LEU A 1007 13.98 17.55 -7.21
C LEU A 1007 15.46 17.73 -7.58
N SER A 1008 16.33 17.99 -6.60
CA SER A 1008 17.78 18.01 -6.81
C SER A 1008 18.34 16.64 -7.20
N CYS A 1009 17.72 15.55 -6.72
CA CYS A 1009 18.11 14.18 -7.06
C CYS A 1009 17.56 13.66 -8.40
N ASP A 1010 16.50 14.28 -8.93
CA ASP A 1010 15.85 13.87 -10.17
C ASP A 1010 16.76 14.15 -11.37
N MET A 1011 17.17 13.08 -12.06
CA MET A 1011 18.01 13.13 -13.26
C MET A 1011 17.17 13.26 -14.54
N GLY A 1012 15.84 13.17 -14.42
CA GLY A 1012 14.93 13.17 -15.54
C GLY A 1012 15.04 11.91 -16.40
N GLY A 1013 14.49 12.03 -17.61
CA GLY A 1013 14.42 10.98 -18.60
C GLY A 1013 13.41 11.38 -19.68
N SER A 1014 13.71 11.06 -20.92
CA SER A 1014 12.82 11.41 -22.03
C SER A 1014 11.54 10.55 -21.99
N ILE A 1015 10.42 11.11 -22.48
CA ILE A 1015 9.11 10.45 -22.39
C ILE A 1015 9.01 9.38 -23.48
N GLN A 1016 8.65 8.15 -23.10
CA GLN A 1016 8.55 7.03 -24.02
C GLN A 1016 7.12 6.74 -24.46
N ARG A 1017 6.96 6.23 -25.67
CA ARG A 1017 5.77 5.52 -26.13
C ARG A 1017 5.73 4.14 -25.50
N THR A 1018 4.95 4.02 -24.43
CA THR A 1018 4.81 2.77 -23.68
C THR A 1018 3.63 2.88 -22.72
N HIS A 1019 3.03 1.74 -22.39
CA HIS A 1019 1.96 1.66 -21.40
C HIS A 1019 2.50 1.21 -20.04
N HIS A 1020 1.72 1.43 -18.98
CA HIS A 1020 2.08 1.15 -17.60
C HIS A 1020 2.48 -0.32 -17.38
N TRP A 1021 1.76 -1.24 -18.02
CA TRP A 1021 1.97 -2.70 -17.89
C TRP A 1021 3.11 -3.25 -18.76
N SER A 1022 3.92 -2.38 -19.38
CA SER A 1022 5.02 -2.83 -20.23
C SER A 1022 6.11 -3.63 -19.51
N PRO A 1023 6.28 -3.59 -18.17
CA PRO A 1023 7.19 -4.51 -17.48
C PRO A 1023 6.65 -5.94 -17.32
N LEU A 1024 5.34 -6.16 -17.46
CA LEU A 1024 4.66 -7.43 -17.20
C LEU A 1024 4.71 -8.38 -18.41
N GLU A 1025 4.67 -9.69 -18.18
CA GLU A 1025 4.60 -10.68 -19.27
C GLU A 1025 3.65 -11.84 -18.91
N GLU A 1026 4.05 -12.72 -17.98
CA GLU A 1026 3.20 -13.84 -17.56
C GLU A 1026 1.93 -13.35 -16.84
N GLU A 1027 2.04 -12.27 -16.06
CA GLU A 1027 0.94 -11.74 -15.25
C GLU A 1027 -0.20 -11.17 -16.09
N VAL A 1028 0.03 -10.89 -17.36
CA VAL A 1028 -0.96 -10.29 -18.27
C VAL A 1028 -1.50 -11.29 -19.28
N GLU A 1029 -1.05 -12.55 -19.24
CA GLU A 1029 -1.46 -13.56 -20.23
C GLU A 1029 -2.98 -13.77 -20.23
N TYR A 1030 -3.60 -13.85 -19.04
CA TYR A 1030 -5.05 -14.11 -18.87
C TYR A 1030 -5.96 -12.98 -19.39
N VAL A 1031 -5.41 -11.78 -19.58
CA VAL A 1031 -6.10 -10.58 -20.13
C VAL A 1031 -5.57 -10.17 -21.50
N SER A 1032 -4.57 -10.87 -22.04
CA SER A 1032 -4.00 -10.58 -23.35
C SER A 1032 -4.91 -11.07 -24.45
N THR A 1033 -5.39 -10.16 -25.28
CA THR A 1033 -6.27 -10.47 -26.41
C THR A 1033 -5.49 -10.95 -27.64
N THR A 1034 -6.19 -11.48 -28.65
CA THR A 1034 -5.56 -11.81 -29.94
C THR A 1034 -4.97 -10.59 -30.62
N LYS A 1035 -5.59 -9.42 -30.49
CA LYS A 1035 -5.05 -8.14 -30.99
C LYS A 1035 -3.75 -7.82 -30.27
N ASP A 1036 -3.73 -7.91 -28.94
CA ASP A 1036 -2.53 -7.60 -28.15
C ASP A 1036 -1.35 -8.51 -28.53
N LYS A 1037 -1.59 -9.81 -28.70
CA LYS A 1037 -0.59 -10.79 -29.13
C LYS A 1037 -0.09 -10.52 -30.55
N THR A 1038 -1.00 -10.19 -31.47
CA THR A 1038 -0.65 -9.85 -32.87
C THR A 1038 0.16 -8.55 -32.95
N ASN A 1039 -0.14 -7.60 -32.07
CA ASN A 1039 0.52 -6.30 -32.01
C ASN A 1039 1.74 -6.26 -31.06
N PHE A 1040 2.12 -7.40 -30.46
CA PHE A 1040 3.24 -7.50 -29.51
C PHE A 1040 3.18 -6.47 -28.37
N VAL A 1041 1.96 -6.12 -27.91
CA VAL A 1041 1.76 -5.01 -26.97
C VAL A 1041 2.54 -5.24 -25.67
N PHE A 1042 2.49 -6.45 -25.13
CA PHE A 1042 3.20 -6.82 -23.90
C PHE A 1042 4.62 -7.36 -24.14
N HIS A 1043 5.00 -7.71 -25.37
CA HIS A 1043 6.32 -8.23 -25.73
C HIS A 1043 7.28 -7.11 -26.17
N CYS A 1044 7.34 -6.03 -25.38
CA CYS A 1044 8.26 -4.93 -25.63
C CYS A 1044 9.68 -5.24 -25.13
N ALA A 1045 10.68 -4.49 -25.59
CA ALA A 1045 12.07 -4.60 -25.10
C ALA A 1045 12.17 -4.34 -23.59
N LYS A 1046 12.26 -5.38 -22.75
CA LYS A 1046 12.28 -5.21 -21.29
C LYS A 1046 13.60 -4.64 -20.77
N ASP A 1047 14.71 -4.92 -21.47
CA ASP A 1047 16.06 -4.46 -21.09
C ASP A 1047 16.13 -2.92 -20.97
N ARG A 1048 15.36 -2.18 -21.78
CA ARG A 1048 15.31 -0.71 -21.79
C ARG A 1048 14.87 -0.10 -20.45
N HIS A 1049 14.18 -0.88 -19.62
CA HIS A 1049 13.69 -0.40 -18.32
C HIS A 1049 14.77 -0.40 -17.24
N ILE A 1050 15.83 -1.22 -17.39
CA ILE A 1050 16.81 -1.48 -16.32
C ILE A 1050 18.25 -1.24 -16.75
N PHE A 1051 18.68 -1.75 -17.92
CA PHE A 1051 20.07 -1.63 -18.36
C PHE A 1051 20.55 -0.18 -18.42
N PRO A 1052 19.79 0.79 -18.98
CA PRO A 1052 20.26 2.17 -19.08
C PRO A 1052 20.52 2.80 -17.71
N TRP A 1053 19.71 2.45 -16.71
CA TRP A 1053 19.86 2.94 -15.35
C TRP A 1053 21.12 2.39 -14.67
N VAL A 1054 21.33 1.09 -14.76
CA VAL A 1054 22.52 0.45 -14.15
C VAL A 1054 23.78 0.95 -14.84
N ASP A 1055 23.79 0.96 -16.17
CA ASP A 1055 24.94 1.35 -16.96
C ASP A 1055 25.27 2.86 -16.81
N VAL A 1056 24.29 3.76 -16.70
CA VAL A 1056 24.60 5.20 -16.51
C VAL A 1056 25.23 5.46 -15.14
N ASN A 1057 24.78 4.75 -14.10
CA ASN A 1057 25.36 4.87 -12.76
C ASN A 1057 26.78 4.27 -12.70
N ALA A 1058 27.05 3.19 -13.45
CA ALA A 1058 28.39 2.64 -13.58
C ALA A 1058 29.32 3.57 -14.37
N ARG A 1059 28.81 4.21 -15.42
CA ARG A 1059 29.56 5.15 -16.28
C ARG A 1059 30.10 6.34 -15.50
N PHE A 1060 29.33 6.86 -14.55
CA PHE A 1060 29.75 7.97 -13.69
C PHE A 1060 30.36 7.51 -12.36
N GLY A 1061 30.63 6.22 -12.19
CA GLY A 1061 31.32 5.67 -11.02
C GLY A 1061 30.52 5.74 -9.72
N VAL A 1062 29.19 5.90 -9.78
CA VAL A 1062 28.27 5.69 -8.64
C VAL A 1062 28.20 4.20 -8.33
N ILE A 1063 28.10 3.37 -9.37
CA ILE A 1063 28.32 1.93 -9.29
C ILE A 1063 29.79 1.67 -9.67
N LYS A 1064 30.53 0.96 -8.81
CA LYS A 1064 31.92 0.59 -9.08
C LYS A 1064 31.95 -0.76 -9.78
N TYR A 1065 32.95 -0.95 -10.63
CA TYR A 1065 33.29 -2.27 -11.16
C TYR A 1065 33.87 -3.12 -10.03
N VAL A 1066 33.58 -4.42 -10.03
CA VAL A 1066 34.30 -5.36 -9.16
C VAL A 1066 35.77 -5.24 -9.54
N SER A 1067 36.60 -4.76 -8.63
CA SER A 1067 38.03 -4.71 -8.88
C SER A 1067 38.47 -6.14 -9.16
N ASP A 1068 38.95 -6.39 -10.36
CA ASP A 1068 39.64 -7.63 -10.68
C ASP A 1068 40.70 -7.83 -9.60
N SER A 1069 40.44 -8.72 -8.65
CA SER A 1069 41.48 -9.41 -7.91
C SER A 1069 42.20 -10.38 -8.85
N ILE A 1070 42.53 -9.92 -10.07
CA ILE A 1070 43.62 -10.43 -10.85
C ILE A 1070 44.83 -10.01 -10.01
N GLY A 1071 45.36 -10.97 -9.26
CA GLY A 1071 46.59 -10.79 -8.51
C GLY A 1071 47.62 -10.13 -9.42
N GLU A 1072 48.46 -9.29 -8.84
CA GLU A 1072 49.58 -8.60 -9.48
C GLU A 1072 50.62 -9.56 -10.14
N GLY A 1073 50.30 -10.84 -10.34
CA GLY A 1073 51.15 -11.87 -10.92
C GLY A 1073 51.07 -12.04 -12.44
N GLU A 1074 50.06 -11.51 -13.15
CA GLU A 1074 49.93 -11.70 -14.61
C GLU A 1074 49.81 -10.40 -15.43
N LYS A 1075 50.32 -9.29 -14.90
CA LYS A 1075 50.70 -8.12 -15.71
C LYS A 1075 52.18 -7.81 -15.52
N LYS A 1076 53.02 -8.66 -16.11
CA LYS A 1076 54.41 -8.35 -16.46
C LYS A 1076 54.75 -8.92 -17.82
#